data_AF-A0A2N2D2W4-F1
#
_entry.id   AF-A0A2N2D2W4-F1
#
_cell.length_a   1.000
_cell.length_b   1.000
_cell.length_c   1.000
_cell.angle_alpha   90.00
_cell.angle_beta   90.00
_cell.angle_gamma   90.00
#
_symmetry.space_group_name_H-M   'P 1'
#
loop_
_entity.id
_entity.type
_entity.pdbx_description
1 polymer ?
#
loop_
_entity_poly.entity_id
_entity_poly.type
_entity_poly.pdbx_seq_one_letter_code
_entity_poly.pdbx_strand_id
1 'polypeptide(L)'
;MRFKKMTINLLVAFIFLTFTVFSVPGEVKASEELASGSTAANSEVKATLTSLQVPFVQNEGQIRDEQVKFYAQTFAGNIFVTDKGITYALNGKEGQIWALREEFAGAAPITPTGSKVCSAKVNSYMGSDPSLWKSGLSTYEEVALGEIYEQIKVNLYAYGNNLEKRFIVSPGGDPAAISLKVMGTDGFSINAQGELELATAMGTVKMTRPVAYQEIDGQRVNVDIAYLIKDDTYGFRVGDYDRSCPLVIDPLLASSFLGVNGFNEKINNIVYYKGYIYVVGSTYAAAFPKTTGAVMTGTSDIFVSTLKDDLSALQYSTLFGSDGSDTPTNIAVNDAGVYIAGTTTSSNFPVLPSPGAVQTIAGNGGDPFITKLSPDSLALSASTYFGGANNSDCINGMVLDPAGKVYVTGYTKASNFPVKDGGDDTLFGMQNSQDAFVSKLNGELTALLASTLLGGKDGGTDNSNIDEGMALALDPTDGGVYVTGWTSSTVFPTTGSAYQQTSPVYGGVFVSKFNNDLSDLQYSTLIGQEGSSSAYIANQISRDAAGNIFVAGIVSATATGHPPTEGSYSSPQTGLKDVFVSKMEGNLSDLLKSSRFGSSSNDTLVSMELDEEGNVYLLGTTTGNNYPTMPWAYQPAISGTATDYFISRLNTDLSSLNASTYLGSPIADSLGGMALGPDGSVYVAGYTKSPSFPHINGGYQPENSEGSKTDGIIVKLSPDLSRETPYWPGTPALTATNVNDAGLTLTWTPAAYYTGVDSYRIYQDNTLVKTVSGTVYSCNIAELVAEKSYTFKVEAGSATDLWSTDGPTLAQTTPASESEPPTWPGASSLTTENITETGLTLKWIAATDNTAVNGYKVYQGEALLGSVGGSTLTYNISGLSPGTQYTFLVKAGDAFDNWSTVSNPAVTITTGVNDDIAPVWPDNSSLRVEQ
;
A
#
# COMPACT_ATOMS: atom_id res chain seq x y z
N MET A 1 5.97 22.12 -70.62
CA MET A 1 4.85 22.35 -71.57
C MET A 1 3.79 23.23 -70.89
N ARG A 2 2.57 23.42 -71.41
CA ARG A 2 1.72 24.61 -71.16
C ARG A 2 0.40 24.29 -70.40
N PHE A 3 -0.07 25.25 -69.57
CA PHE A 3 -1.38 25.35 -68.87
C PHE A 3 -1.72 24.26 -67.82
N LYS A 4 -2.31 24.51 -66.63
CA LYS A 4 -2.99 25.65 -65.95
C LYS A 4 -4.51 25.83 -66.17
N LYS A 5 -5.32 25.31 -65.22
CA LYS A 5 -6.61 25.80 -64.65
C LYS A 5 -6.98 24.81 -63.51
N MET A 6 -7.44 25.14 -62.30
CA MET A 6 -8.17 26.28 -61.70
C MET A 6 -9.68 26.35 -62.02
N THR A 7 -10.49 25.85 -61.08
CA THR A 7 -11.81 26.39 -60.68
C THR A 7 -11.94 26.28 -59.15
N ILE A 8 -12.58 27.27 -58.53
CA ILE A 8 -12.83 27.49 -57.10
C ILE A 8 -14.31 27.94 -57.04
N ASN A 9 -15.21 27.55 -56.12
CA ASN A 9 -15.28 28.00 -54.71
C ASN A 9 -16.50 27.43 -53.93
N LEU A 10 -16.66 27.88 -52.66
CA LEU A 10 -17.78 27.79 -51.68
C LEU A 10 -17.81 26.56 -50.72
N LEU A 11 -18.19 26.68 -49.42
CA LEU A 11 -18.34 27.88 -48.56
C LEU A 11 -18.13 27.62 -47.03
N VAL A 12 -17.61 28.65 -46.36
CA VAL A 12 -17.66 29.13 -44.95
C VAL A 12 -18.89 28.61 -44.14
N ALA A 13 -18.83 28.27 -42.83
CA ALA A 13 -18.34 29.12 -41.73
C ALA A 13 -17.80 28.45 -40.44
N PHE A 14 -16.97 29.20 -39.71
CA PHE A 14 -16.58 29.01 -38.30
C PHE A 14 -17.66 29.51 -37.33
N ILE A 15 -17.77 28.88 -36.15
CA ILE A 15 -18.13 29.55 -34.89
C ILE A 15 -17.21 29.04 -33.78
N PHE A 16 -16.48 29.95 -33.12
CA PHE A 16 -15.92 29.73 -31.79
C PHE A 16 -17.03 29.92 -30.74
N LEU A 17 -17.11 29.07 -29.72
CA LEU A 17 -17.90 29.38 -28.53
C LEU A 17 -16.98 29.86 -27.40
N THR A 18 -17.36 31.00 -26.80
CA THR A 18 -16.61 31.69 -25.75
C THR A 18 -16.94 31.16 -24.36
N PHE A 19 -15.95 31.03 -23.48
CA PHE A 19 -16.15 31.25 -22.05
C PHE A 19 -15.45 32.54 -21.64
N THR A 20 -16.24 33.54 -21.25
CA THR A 20 -15.75 34.88 -20.94
C THR A 20 -15.35 34.98 -19.47
N VAL A 21 -14.05 35.07 -19.20
CA VAL A 21 -13.56 35.33 -17.84
C VAL A 21 -13.90 36.77 -17.46
N PHE A 22 -14.81 36.95 -16.50
CA PHE A 22 -14.97 38.22 -15.81
C PHE A 22 -13.86 38.37 -14.77
N SER A 23 -12.91 39.25 -15.04
CA SER A 23 -11.84 39.61 -14.09
C SER A 23 -12.41 40.44 -12.94
N VAL A 24 -12.48 39.87 -11.74
CA VAL A 24 -12.68 40.60 -10.49
C VAL A 24 -11.34 40.63 -9.74
N PRO A 25 -10.77 41.80 -9.42
CA PRO A 25 -9.51 41.87 -8.69
C PRO A 25 -9.74 41.62 -7.20
N GLY A 26 -9.15 40.54 -6.68
CA GLY A 26 -9.09 40.24 -5.25
C GLY A 26 -7.90 39.33 -4.98
N GLU A 27 -6.89 39.85 -4.28
CA GLU A 27 -5.71 39.04 -3.90
C GLU A 27 -6.08 38.04 -2.81
N VAL A 28 -5.76 36.77 -3.03
CA VAL A 28 -5.67 35.76 -1.98
C VAL A 28 -4.29 35.11 -2.07
N LYS A 29 -3.43 35.37 -1.08
CA LYS A 29 -2.15 34.67 -0.93
C LYS A 29 -2.40 33.28 -0.34
N ALA A 30 -2.07 32.23 -1.08
CA ALA A 30 -2.13 30.85 -0.57
C ALA A 30 -1.19 29.91 -1.37
N SER A 31 0.12 29.94 -1.07
CA SER A 31 1.07 28.89 -1.51
C SER A 31 2.47 29.05 -0.88
N GLU A 32 2.63 28.69 0.39
CA GLU A 32 3.98 28.53 1.01
C GLU A 32 4.05 27.37 2.03
N GLU A 33 2.95 27.00 2.71
CA GLU A 33 2.94 25.89 3.70
C GLU A 33 2.92 24.47 3.11
N LEU A 34 2.58 24.27 1.83
CA LEU A 34 2.48 22.93 1.21
C LEU A 34 3.82 22.29 0.81
N ALA A 35 4.93 23.03 0.90
CA ALA A 35 6.25 22.57 0.43
C ALA A 35 7.05 21.74 1.45
N SER A 36 6.72 21.81 2.74
CA SER A 36 7.50 21.19 3.83
C SER A 36 7.22 19.71 4.04
N GLY A 37 5.97 19.25 3.83
CA GLY A 37 5.62 17.84 4.00
C GLY A 37 6.10 16.92 2.87
N SER A 38 6.23 17.45 1.65
CA SER A 38 6.58 16.68 0.44
C SER A 38 8.03 16.20 0.39
N THR A 39 8.96 16.87 1.09
CA THR A 39 10.40 16.58 0.99
C THR A 39 10.88 15.51 1.97
N ALA A 40 10.15 15.26 3.05
CA ALA A 40 10.47 14.20 4.01
C ALA A 40 10.22 12.81 3.40
N ALA A 41 8.98 12.52 3.00
CA ALA A 41 8.61 11.22 2.42
C ALA A 41 9.50 10.83 1.24
N ASN A 42 9.70 11.74 0.27
CA ASN A 42 10.55 11.52 -0.91
C ASN A 42 12.02 11.16 -0.57
N SER A 43 12.49 11.50 0.64
CA SER A 43 13.82 11.10 1.12
C SER A 43 13.84 9.71 1.77
N GLU A 44 12.74 9.26 2.38
CA GLU A 44 12.60 7.92 2.97
C GLU A 44 12.41 6.84 1.88
N VAL A 45 11.61 7.08 0.84
CA VAL A 45 11.51 6.17 -0.33
C VAL A 45 12.88 5.95 -0.96
N LYS A 46 13.65 7.04 -1.08
CA LYS A 46 14.97 7.02 -1.74
C LYS A 46 16.01 6.27 -0.92
N ALA A 47 15.99 6.40 0.40
CA ALA A 47 16.79 5.57 1.31
C ALA A 47 16.40 4.09 1.17
N THR A 48 15.11 3.81 1.03
CA THR A 48 14.51 2.46 0.87
C THR A 48 14.71 1.86 -0.53
N LEU A 49 15.27 2.62 -1.50
CA LEU A 49 15.68 2.12 -2.83
C LEU A 49 17.21 1.94 -3.00
N THR A 50 18.06 2.57 -2.18
CA THR A 50 19.52 2.35 -2.15
C THR A 50 19.95 1.02 -1.49
N SER A 51 19.11 -0.01 -1.64
CA SER A 51 18.62 -0.73 -0.46
C SER A 51 18.38 -2.23 -0.67
N LEU A 52 17.67 -2.61 -1.74
CA LEU A 52 17.13 -3.96 -1.94
C LEU A 52 18.23 -5.00 -2.11
N GLN A 53 18.31 -6.01 -1.25
CA GLN A 53 19.33 -7.04 -1.35
C GLN A 53 19.24 -7.78 -2.70
N VAL A 54 20.27 -7.60 -3.53
CA VAL A 54 20.42 -8.27 -4.82
C VAL A 54 21.32 -9.48 -4.63
N PRO A 55 20.85 -10.71 -4.89
CA PRO A 55 21.69 -11.89 -4.73
C PRO A 55 22.73 -11.98 -5.86
N PHE A 56 23.92 -12.50 -5.52
CA PHE A 56 24.91 -12.92 -6.49
C PHE A 56 24.55 -14.26 -7.09
N VAL A 57 24.70 -14.40 -8.41
CA VAL A 57 24.54 -15.66 -9.13
C VAL A 57 25.92 -16.21 -9.50
N GLN A 58 26.16 -17.50 -9.24
CA GLN A 58 27.38 -18.17 -9.68
C GLN A 58 27.37 -18.37 -11.20
N ASN A 59 28.50 -18.13 -11.87
CA ASN A 59 28.64 -18.42 -13.30
C ASN A 59 28.95 -19.92 -13.51
N GLU A 60 28.01 -20.65 -14.07
CA GLU A 60 28.14 -22.06 -14.49
C GLU A 60 28.12 -22.19 -16.03
N GLY A 61 28.49 -21.10 -16.73
CA GLY A 61 28.57 -21.04 -18.19
C GLY A 61 27.44 -20.27 -18.87
N GLN A 62 26.48 -19.71 -18.12
CA GLN A 62 25.47 -18.80 -18.67
C GLN A 62 26.04 -17.42 -19.03
N ILE A 63 27.19 -17.03 -18.45
CA ILE A 63 28.00 -15.88 -18.89
C ILE A 63 29.27 -16.39 -19.58
N ARG A 64 29.47 -16.00 -20.84
CA ARG A 64 30.56 -16.51 -21.71
C ARG A 64 31.98 -16.05 -21.34
N ASP A 65 32.16 -15.07 -20.45
CA ASP A 65 33.48 -14.70 -19.95
C ASP A 65 33.83 -15.54 -18.71
N GLU A 66 34.76 -16.49 -18.88
CA GLU A 66 35.21 -17.40 -17.84
C GLU A 66 35.88 -16.70 -16.64
N GLN A 67 36.26 -15.42 -16.75
CA GLN A 67 36.79 -14.63 -15.62
C GLN A 67 35.69 -14.24 -14.62
N VAL A 68 34.43 -14.13 -15.06
CA VAL A 68 33.29 -13.87 -14.19
C VAL A 68 33.01 -15.13 -13.36
N LYS A 69 33.15 -15.02 -12.04
CA LYS A 69 32.84 -16.12 -11.08
C LYS A 69 31.47 -15.95 -10.46
N PHE A 70 31.15 -14.72 -10.06
CA PHE A 70 29.84 -14.32 -9.56
C PHE A 70 29.43 -13.00 -10.21
N TYR A 71 28.12 -12.74 -10.30
CA TYR A 71 27.60 -11.47 -10.78
C TYR A 71 26.26 -11.13 -10.12
N ALA A 72 25.97 -9.84 -9.99
CA ALA A 72 24.72 -9.29 -9.47
C ALA A 72 24.22 -8.19 -10.41
N GLN A 73 22.91 -8.06 -10.61
CA GLN A 73 22.34 -7.01 -11.47
C GLN A 73 21.72 -5.93 -10.58
N THR A 74 22.44 -4.84 -10.32
CA THR A 74 21.93 -3.71 -9.53
C THR A 74 21.19 -2.71 -10.43
N PHE A 75 20.34 -1.87 -9.84
CA PHE A 75 19.59 -0.84 -10.55
C PHE A 75 20.49 0.16 -11.30
N ALA A 76 21.74 0.34 -10.87
CA ALA A 76 22.73 1.18 -11.55
C ALA A 76 23.44 0.47 -12.72
N GLY A 77 23.50 -0.86 -12.73
CA GLY A 77 24.24 -1.63 -13.72
C GLY A 77 24.58 -3.07 -13.30
N ASN A 78 25.30 -3.80 -14.15
CA ASN A 78 25.77 -5.13 -13.79
C ASN A 78 27.06 -5.06 -12.97
N ILE A 79 27.15 -5.85 -11.90
CA ILE A 79 28.36 -6.05 -11.11
C ILE A 79 28.91 -7.44 -11.43
N PHE A 80 30.17 -7.50 -11.85
CA PHE A 80 30.88 -8.75 -12.12
C PHE A 80 32.05 -8.92 -11.15
N VAL A 81 32.06 -10.03 -10.42
CA VAL A 81 33.13 -10.42 -9.50
C VAL A 81 34.06 -11.40 -10.20
N THR A 82 35.35 -11.04 -10.27
CA THR A 82 36.39 -11.77 -10.99
C THR A 82 37.55 -12.16 -10.06
N ASP A 83 38.46 -12.99 -10.56
CA ASP A 83 39.74 -13.35 -9.93
C ASP A 83 40.69 -12.15 -9.71
N LYS A 84 40.39 -10.99 -10.33
CA LYS A 84 41.22 -9.77 -10.30
C LYS A 84 40.52 -8.57 -9.66
N GLY A 85 39.28 -8.69 -9.21
CA GLY A 85 38.51 -7.59 -8.62
C GLY A 85 37.09 -7.47 -9.18
N ILE A 86 36.52 -6.26 -9.09
CA ILE A 86 35.09 -5.98 -9.28
C ILE A 86 34.92 -5.07 -10.49
N THR A 87 34.00 -5.40 -11.41
CA THR A 87 33.65 -4.55 -12.56
C THR A 87 32.19 -4.12 -12.48
N TYR A 88 31.94 -2.81 -12.50
CA TYR A 88 30.62 -2.19 -12.58
C TYR A 88 30.36 -1.73 -14.02
N ALA A 89 29.45 -2.40 -14.73
CA ALA A 89 28.97 -1.99 -16.05
C ALA A 89 27.70 -1.14 -15.88
N LEU A 90 27.90 0.17 -15.75
CA LEU A 90 26.89 1.17 -15.42
C LEU A 90 26.09 1.61 -16.66
N ASN A 91 24.80 1.86 -16.47
CA ASN A 91 23.90 2.31 -17.53
C ASN A 91 24.00 3.82 -17.75
N GLY A 92 24.32 4.22 -18.97
CA GLY A 92 24.42 5.61 -19.42
C GLY A 92 23.17 6.12 -20.14
N LYS A 93 23.20 7.40 -20.53
CA LYS A 93 22.18 7.98 -21.41
C LYS A 93 22.20 7.31 -22.79
N GLU A 94 21.02 7.27 -23.43
CA GLU A 94 20.84 6.74 -24.80
C GLU A 94 21.33 5.28 -24.99
N GLY A 95 21.35 4.48 -23.92
CA GLY A 95 21.68 3.05 -23.97
C GLY A 95 23.16 2.72 -24.04
N GLN A 96 24.05 3.71 -23.83
CA GLN A 96 25.49 3.46 -23.70
C GLN A 96 25.82 2.79 -22.37
N ILE A 97 26.83 1.92 -22.34
CA ILE A 97 27.30 1.24 -21.11
C ILE A 97 28.71 1.73 -20.79
N TRP A 98 28.96 2.12 -19.54
CA TRP A 98 30.28 2.54 -19.07
C TRP A 98 30.84 1.58 -18.02
N ALA A 99 32.11 1.20 -18.12
CA ALA A 99 32.74 0.24 -17.21
C ALA A 99 33.67 0.96 -16.22
N LEU A 100 33.31 0.92 -14.93
CA LEU A 100 34.25 1.16 -13.83
C LEU A 100 34.79 -0.18 -13.33
N ARG A 101 36.08 -0.25 -12.97
CA ARG A 101 36.70 -1.47 -12.47
C ARG A 101 37.61 -1.19 -11.28
N GLU A 102 37.35 -1.88 -10.17
CA GLU A 102 38.12 -1.80 -8.95
C GLU A 102 39.07 -3.00 -8.82
N GLU A 103 40.34 -2.71 -8.58
CA GLU A 103 41.37 -3.69 -8.23
C GLU A 103 41.90 -3.39 -6.81
N PHE A 104 42.06 -4.45 -6.01
CA PHE A 104 42.57 -4.34 -4.64
C PHE A 104 44.10 -4.24 -4.68
N ALA A 105 44.63 -3.05 -4.44
CA ALA A 105 46.02 -2.71 -4.72
C ALA A 105 46.95 -3.21 -3.59
N GLY A 106 47.85 -4.13 -3.95
CA GLY A 106 48.75 -4.79 -2.98
C GLY A 106 48.11 -6.00 -2.28
N ALA A 107 46.92 -6.42 -2.70
CA ALA A 107 46.22 -7.58 -2.15
C ALA A 107 46.79 -8.93 -2.62
N ALA A 108 46.47 -9.99 -1.88
CA ALA A 108 46.66 -11.37 -2.29
C ALA A 108 45.68 -11.79 -3.41
N PRO A 109 45.97 -12.86 -4.19
CA PRO A 109 45.09 -13.33 -5.26
C PRO A 109 43.67 -13.66 -4.76
N ILE A 110 42.67 -13.11 -5.45
CA ILE A 110 41.27 -13.19 -5.03
C ILE A 110 40.68 -14.53 -5.48
N THR A 111 40.03 -15.25 -4.56
CA THR A 111 39.27 -16.47 -4.87
C THR A 111 37.82 -16.28 -4.44
N PRO A 112 36.96 -15.71 -5.31
CA PRO A 112 35.56 -15.45 -4.96
C PRO A 112 34.84 -16.76 -4.62
N THR A 113 34.15 -16.80 -3.49
CA THR A 113 33.33 -17.94 -3.05
C THR A 113 31.99 -17.44 -2.53
N GLY A 114 30.91 -18.12 -2.92
CA GLY A 114 29.58 -17.86 -2.38
C GLY A 114 29.48 -18.44 -0.97
N SER A 115 29.51 -17.58 0.05
CA SER A 115 29.65 -17.96 1.46
C SER A 115 28.31 -18.06 2.20
N LYS A 116 27.29 -17.30 1.77
CA LYS A 116 25.92 -17.40 2.30
C LYS A 116 24.95 -17.69 1.16
N VAL A 117 24.53 -18.95 1.04
CA VAL A 117 23.57 -19.43 0.01
C VAL A 117 22.16 -18.89 0.29
N CYS A 118 21.51 -18.31 -0.71
CA CYS A 118 20.08 -17.96 -0.63
C CYS A 118 19.20 -19.22 -0.73
N SER A 119 17.99 -19.15 -0.17
CA SER A 119 16.91 -20.09 -0.52
C SER A 119 16.53 -20.01 -2.01
N ALA A 120 16.55 -18.80 -2.57
CA ALA A 120 16.23 -18.54 -3.98
C ALA A 120 17.21 -19.23 -4.95
N LYS A 121 16.66 -19.85 -5.99
CA LYS A 121 17.39 -20.44 -7.12
C LYS A 121 17.03 -19.75 -8.43
N VAL A 122 17.93 -19.81 -9.40
CA VAL A 122 17.80 -19.09 -10.68
C VAL A 122 17.73 -20.04 -11.88
N ASN A 123 16.83 -19.74 -12.80
CA ASN A 123 16.70 -20.38 -14.10
C ASN A 123 16.98 -19.38 -15.24
N SER A 124 17.86 -19.73 -16.17
CA SER A 124 18.12 -18.98 -17.40
C SER A 124 17.49 -19.71 -18.58
N TYR A 125 16.55 -19.05 -19.27
CA TYR A 125 15.97 -19.49 -20.53
C TYR A 125 16.07 -18.30 -21.51
N MET A 126 16.87 -18.45 -22.57
CA MET A 126 17.15 -17.37 -23.54
C MET A 126 17.06 -17.88 -24.96
N GLY A 127 16.20 -17.26 -25.77
CA GLY A 127 16.01 -17.58 -27.19
C GLY A 127 15.70 -19.07 -27.45
N SER A 128 15.84 -19.48 -28.70
CA SER A 128 15.53 -20.85 -29.18
C SER A 128 16.71 -21.83 -29.15
N ASP A 129 17.76 -21.56 -28.36
CA ASP A 129 18.94 -22.44 -28.18
C ASP A 129 19.00 -23.02 -26.75
N PRO A 130 18.53 -24.27 -26.55
CA PRO A 130 18.53 -24.91 -25.23
C PRO A 130 19.92 -25.18 -24.63
N SER A 131 21.01 -25.08 -25.40
CA SER A 131 22.36 -25.32 -24.87
C SER A 131 22.80 -24.23 -23.87
N LEU A 132 22.28 -23.01 -24.05
CA LEU A 132 22.54 -21.88 -23.16
C LEU A 132 21.69 -21.93 -21.90
N TRP A 133 20.53 -22.61 -21.93
CA TRP A 133 19.60 -22.67 -20.80
C TRP A 133 20.19 -23.40 -19.58
N LYS A 134 19.90 -22.92 -18.37
CA LYS A 134 20.36 -23.48 -17.08
C LYS A 134 19.24 -23.39 -16.06
N SER A 135 19.09 -24.37 -15.18
CA SER A 135 18.07 -24.36 -14.13
C SER A 135 18.67 -24.70 -12.76
N GLY A 136 18.06 -24.20 -11.69
CA GLY A 136 18.51 -24.45 -10.32
C GLY A 136 19.83 -23.79 -9.92
N LEU A 137 20.31 -22.79 -10.68
CA LEU A 137 21.57 -22.07 -10.40
C LEU A 137 21.56 -21.52 -8.98
N SER A 138 22.66 -21.74 -8.26
CA SER A 138 22.78 -21.29 -6.87
C SER A 138 23.03 -19.80 -6.81
N THR A 139 22.25 -19.14 -5.95
CA THR A 139 22.41 -17.71 -5.63
C THR A 139 22.85 -17.52 -4.19
N TYR A 140 23.50 -16.39 -3.93
CA TYR A 140 24.23 -16.13 -2.70
C TYR A 140 24.00 -14.68 -2.24
N GLU A 141 23.66 -14.52 -0.97
CA GLU A 141 23.54 -13.22 -0.32
C GLU A 141 24.91 -12.55 -0.17
N GLU A 142 25.95 -13.37 0.00
CA GLU A 142 27.32 -12.98 0.31
C GLU A 142 28.29 -13.70 -0.62
N VAL A 143 29.20 -12.94 -1.24
CA VAL A 143 30.39 -13.47 -1.91
C VAL A 143 31.62 -13.03 -1.15
N ALA A 144 32.27 -13.97 -0.47
CA ALA A 144 33.55 -13.75 0.18
C ALA A 144 34.69 -13.76 -0.85
N LEU A 145 35.52 -12.71 -0.84
CA LEU A 145 36.73 -12.61 -1.66
C LEU A 145 37.93 -13.34 -1.04
N GLY A 146 37.82 -13.67 0.25
CA GLY A 146 38.87 -14.26 1.08
C GLY A 146 39.53 -13.25 2.02
N GLU A 147 40.62 -13.67 2.65
CA GLU A 147 41.55 -12.79 3.37
C GLU A 147 42.55 -12.22 2.35
N ILE A 148 42.28 -11.01 1.86
CA ILE A 148 43.01 -10.43 0.72
C ILE A 148 44.07 -9.41 1.14
N TYR A 149 44.05 -8.94 2.39
CA TYR A 149 45.19 -8.32 3.07
C TYR A 149 45.43 -9.05 4.39
N GLU A 150 46.62 -8.93 4.96
CA GLU A 150 46.99 -9.59 6.23
C GLU A 150 45.96 -9.28 7.33
N GLN A 151 45.26 -10.32 7.80
CA GLN A 151 44.19 -10.26 8.82
C GLN A 151 42.91 -9.49 8.42
N ILE A 152 42.73 -9.13 7.13
CA ILE A 152 41.55 -8.43 6.61
C ILE A 152 40.82 -9.27 5.56
N LYS A 153 39.58 -9.64 5.89
CA LYS A 153 38.65 -10.31 4.97
C LYS A 153 37.73 -9.31 4.28
N VAL A 154 37.33 -9.61 3.06
CA VAL A 154 36.36 -8.79 2.31
C VAL A 154 35.19 -9.63 1.84
N ASN A 155 34.00 -9.23 2.28
CA ASN A 155 32.73 -9.82 1.88
C ASN A 155 31.95 -8.82 1.02
N LEU A 156 31.30 -9.32 -0.02
CA LEU A 156 30.47 -8.52 -0.93
C LEU A 156 29.00 -8.85 -0.75
N TYR A 157 28.18 -7.79 -0.67
CA TYR A 157 26.72 -7.85 -0.68
C TYR A 157 26.21 -6.76 -1.65
N ALA A 158 25.32 -7.08 -2.60
CA ALA A 158 24.78 -6.09 -3.52
C ALA A 158 23.41 -5.58 -3.04
N TYR A 159 23.17 -4.26 -3.16
CA TYR A 159 21.97 -3.61 -2.61
C TYR A 159 21.45 -2.49 -3.52
N GLY A 160 20.26 -2.65 -4.11
CA GLY A 160 19.58 -1.62 -4.90
C GLY A 160 20.43 -1.09 -6.06
N ASN A 161 21.02 0.09 -5.90
CA ASN A 161 21.93 0.72 -6.86
C ASN A 161 23.43 0.44 -6.60
N ASN A 162 23.78 -0.24 -5.51
CA ASN A 162 25.11 -0.17 -4.87
C ASN A 162 25.72 -1.55 -4.57
N LEU A 163 26.99 -1.55 -4.17
CA LEU A 163 27.73 -2.71 -3.64
C LEU A 163 28.29 -2.39 -2.26
N GLU A 164 27.80 -3.08 -1.23
CA GLU A 164 28.47 -3.08 0.06
C GLU A 164 29.75 -3.92 -0.04
N LYS A 165 30.88 -3.31 0.33
CA LYS A 165 32.19 -3.95 0.47
C LYS A 165 32.52 -3.98 1.95
N ARG A 166 32.19 -5.07 2.64
CA ARG A 166 32.41 -5.22 4.07
C ARG A 166 33.84 -5.67 4.35
N PHE A 167 34.66 -4.78 4.88
CA PHE A 167 36.01 -5.11 5.32
C PHE A 167 35.97 -5.52 6.78
N ILE A 168 36.39 -6.76 7.07
CA ILE A 168 36.43 -7.33 8.41
C ILE A 168 37.89 -7.43 8.82
N VAL A 169 38.34 -6.47 9.61
CA VAL A 169 39.71 -6.39 10.16
C VAL A 169 39.75 -7.19 11.46
N SER A 170 40.56 -8.24 11.50
CA SER A 170 40.72 -9.08 12.69
C SER A 170 41.65 -8.41 13.73
N PRO A 171 41.60 -8.79 15.01
CA PRO A 171 42.46 -8.22 16.06
C PRO A 171 43.95 -8.33 15.72
N GLY A 172 44.59 -7.18 15.46
CA GLY A 172 45.98 -7.07 15.01
C GLY A 172 46.15 -6.50 13.59
N GLY A 173 45.13 -6.60 12.73
CA GLY A 173 45.16 -6.09 11.35
C GLY A 173 45.17 -4.56 11.27
N ASP A 174 45.76 -4.02 10.20
CA ASP A 174 45.86 -2.57 9.97
C ASP A 174 44.90 -2.10 8.86
N PRO A 175 43.80 -1.39 9.16
CA PRO A 175 42.88 -0.87 8.14
C PRO A 175 43.55 0.12 7.18
N ALA A 176 44.71 0.71 7.52
CA ALA A 176 45.45 1.60 6.62
C ALA A 176 46.08 0.87 5.42
N ALA A 177 46.15 -0.46 5.44
CA ALA A 177 46.58 -1.31 4.32
C ALA A 177 45.51 -1.44 3.21
N ILE A 178 44.24 -1.16 3.50
CA ILE A 178 43.15 -1.24 2.52
C ILE A 178 43.35 -0.14 1.46
N SER A 179 43.53 -0.56 0.20
CA SER A 179 43.83 0.32 -0.93
C SER A 179 43.14 -0.18 -2.20
N LEU A 180 42.24 0.61 -2.79
CA LEU A 180 41.49 0.24 -4.00
C LEU A 180 41.83 1.19 -5.13
N LYS A 181 42.26 0.64 -6.26
CA LYS A 181 42.53 1.36 -7.50
C LYS A 181 41.29 1.30 -8.39
N VAL A 182 40.85 2.45 -8.89
CA VAL A 182 39.68 2.57 -9.78
C VAL A 182 40.14 2.87 -11.21
N MET A 183 39.67 2.07 -12.16
CA MET A 183 39.83 2.28 -13.61
C MET A 183 38.48 2.67 -14.24
N GLY A 184 38.54 3.40 -15.35
CA GLY A 184 37.36 3.94 -16.05
C GLY A 184 36.88 5.30 -15.51
N THR A 185 37.62 5.90 -14.58
CA THR A 185 37.37 7.24 -14.03
C THR A 185 38.43 8.23 -14.50
N ASP A 186 38.03 9.48 -14.70
CA ASP A 186 38.91 10.60 -15.07
C ASP A 186 39.62 11.23 -13.85
N GLY A 187 39.30 10.77 -12.64
CA GLY A 187 39.86 11.22 -11.36
C GLY A 187 38.80 11.19 -10.26
N PHE A 188 39.23 11.20 -8.98
CA PHE A 188 38.32 11.12 -7.84
C PHE A 188 38.68 12.07 -6.69
N SER A 189 37.68 12.41 -5.88
CA SER A 189 37.76 13.38 -4.79
C SER A 189 36.87 12.96 -3.60
N ILE A 190 37.02 13.63 -2.46
CA ILE A 190 36.11 13.50 -1.31
C ILE A 190 35.36 14.81 -1.16
N ASN A 191 34.03 14.76 -1.05
CA ASN A 191 33.20 15.97 -0.97
C ASN A 191 32.95 16.42 0.49
N ALA A 192 32.21 17.53 0.65
CA ALA A 192 31.91 18.12 1.96
C ALA A 192 31.04 17.23 2.88
N GLN A 193 30.37 16.21 2.33
CA GLN A 193 29.56 15.22 3.03
C GLN A 193 30.37 13.96 3.41
N GLY A 194 31.63 13.87 2.98
CA GLY A 194 32.50 12.71 3.21
C GLY A 194 32.27 11.54 2.25
N GLU A 195 31.51 11.74 1.17
CA GLU A 195 31.35 10.77 0.08
C GLU A 195 32.58 10.77 -0.83
N LEU A 196 32.87 9.63 -1.46
CA LEU A 196 33.88 9.53 -2.53
C LEU A 196 33.20 9.81 -3.88
N GLU A 197 33.66 10.81 -4.61
CA GLU A 197 33.17 11.19 -5.92
C GLU A 197 34.15 10.73 -7.01
N LEU A 198 33.69 9.88 -7.94
CA LEU A 198 34.43 9.40 -9.10
C LEU A 198 33.95 10.16 -10.35
N ALA A 199 34.81 10.94 -11.00
CA ALA A 199 34.48 11.59 -12.25
C ALA A 199 34.50 10.58 -13.41
N THR A 200 33.52 10.65 -14.31
CA THR A 200 33.51 9.91 -15.58
C THR A 200 32.99 10.81 -16.70
N ALA A 201 33.30 10.46 -17.95
CA ALA A 201 32.73 11.09 -19.14
C ALA A 201 31.18 11.11 -19.18
N MET A 202 30.50 10.25 -18.40
CA MET A 202 29.03 10.18 -18.31
C MET A 202 28.45 10.96 -17.13
N GLY A 203 29.29 11.43 -16.20
CA GLY A 203 28.89 12.11 -14.95
C GLY A 203 29.64 11.59 -13.72
N THR A 204 29.38 12.18 -12.55
CA THR A 204 29.98 11.77 -11.28
C THR A 204 29.25 10.57 -10.68
N VAL A 205 29.98 9.49 -10.43
CA VAL A 205 29.51 8.34 -9.61
C VAL A 205 29.91 8.59 -8.16
N LYS A 206 29.04 8.27 -7.20
CA LYS A 206 29.27 8.49 -5.77
C LYS A 206 29.31 7.18 -5.00
N MET A 207 30.25 7.06 -4.06
CA MET A 207 30.17 6.08 -2.96
C MET A 207 29.85 6.82 -1.66
N THR A 208 28.87 6.30 -0.93
CA THR A 208 28.41 6.85 0.34
C THR A 208 29.53 6.92 1.38
N ARG A 209 29.48 7.90 2.29
CA ARG A 209 30.44 8.02 3.39
C ARG A 209 30.50 6.69 4.17
N PRO A 210 31.69 6.11 4.43
CA PRO A 210 31.79 4.84 5.13
C PRO A 210 31.31 4.97 6.58
N VAL A 211 30.83 3.86 7.13
CA VAL A 211 30.64 3.67 8.57
C VAL A 211 31.62 2.59 9.02
N ALA A 212 32.02 2.63 10.29
CA ALA A 212 32.79 1.57 10.92
C ALA A 212 32.25 1.29 12.32
N TYR A 213 32.34 0.04 12.76
CA TYR A 213 31.89 -0.37 14.08
C TYR A 213 32.61 -1.62 14.57
N GLN A 214 32.50 -1.85 15.87
CA GLN A 214 32.88 -3.08 16.56
C GLN A 214 31.65 -3.67 17.22
N GLU A 215 31.64 -4.98 17.45
CA GLU A 215 30.63 -5.63 18.29
C GLU A 215 31.32 -6.12 19.57
N ILE A 216 30.99 -5.50 20.70
CA ILE A 216 31.62 -5.68 22.01
C ILE A 216 30.50 -6.02 23.01
N ASP A 217 30.62 -7.14 23.71
CA ASP A 217 29.60 -7.68 24.63
C ASP A 217 28.17 -7.74 24.03
N GLY A 218 28.07 -7.93 22.71
CA GLY A 218 26.81 -7.98 21.97
C GLY A 218 26.21 -6.61 21.62
N GLN A 219 26.90 -5.51 21.91
CA GLN A 219 26.51 -4.15 21.52
C GLN A 219 27.38 -3.61 20.37
N ARG A 220 26.77 -2.86 19.46
CA ARG A 220 27.47 -2.20 18.35
C ARG A 220 28.05 -0.86 18.80
N VAL A 221 29.38 -0.77 18.80
CA VAL A 221 30.14 0.44 19.14
C VAL A 221 30.63 1.07 17.84
N ASN A 222 30.13 2.26 17.50
CA ASN A 222 30.55 2.98 16.29
C ASN A 222 31.98 3.51 16.41
N VAL A 223 32.71 3.50 15.30
CA VAL A 223 34.09 3.98 15.18
C VAL A 223 34.14 5.07 14.11
N ASP A 224 34.81 6.18 14.41
CA ASP A 224 35.00 7.27 13.45
C ASP A 224 35.77 6.80 12.21
N ILE A 225 35.28 7.14 11.02
CA ILE A 225 35.93 6.78 9.76
C ILE A 225 35.66 7.83 8.67
N ALA A 226 36.62 7.97 7.76
CA ALA A 226 36.48 8.70 6.51
C ALA A 226 37.23 7.98 5.38
N TYR A 227 36.88 8.27 4.13
CA TYR A 227 37.75 7.94 3.00
C TYR A 227 39.10 8.68 3.09
N LEU A 228 40.12 8.09 2.49
CA LEU A 228 41.46 8.65 2.37
C LEU A 228 42.01 8.36 0.96
N ILE A 229 42.27 9.41 0.18
CA ILE A 229 42.89 9.30 -1.14
C ILE A 229 44.42 9.21 -0.97
N LYS A 230 45.06 8.29 -1.70
CA LYS A 230 46.52 8.10 -1.77
C LYS A 230 46.90 7.89 -3.24
N ASP A 231 47.56 8.87 -3.84
CA ASP A 231 47.95 8.84 -5.26
C ASP A 231 46.78 8.50 -6.20
N ASP A 232 46.77 7.32 -6.85
CA ASP A 232 45.68 6.83 -7.72
C ASP A 232 44.81 5.72 -7.08
N THR A 233 44.86 5.59 -5.75
CA THR A 233 43.98 4.71 -4.97
C THR A 233 43.19 5.45 -3.90
N TYR A 234 42.13 4.82 -3.40
CA TYR A 234 41.43 5.24 -2.19
C TYR A 234 41.51 4.13 -1.12
N GLY A 235 41.45 4.54 0.14
CA GLY A 235 41.37 3.67 1.31
C GLY A 235 40.62 4.37 2.45
N PHE A 236 40.93 4.02 3.68
CA PHE A 236 40.26 4.55 4.87
C PHE A 236 41.21 5.23 5.85
N ARG A 237 40.72 6.27 6.51
CA ARG A 237 41.25 6.81 7.77
C ARG A 237 40.25 6.47 8.87
N VAL A 238 40.59 5.48 9.69
CA VAL A 238 39.86 5.10 10.91
C VAL A 238 40.36 5.96 12.08
N GLY A 239 39.48 6.26 13.04
CA GLY A 239 39.82 6.83 14.34
C GLY A 239 40.34 5.78 15.33
N ASP A 240 40.30 6.10 16.62
CA ASP A 240 40.67 5.16 17.67
C ASP A 240 39.57 4.10 17.89
N TYR A 241 39.97 2.85 18.10
CA TYR A 241 39.11 1.69 18.34
C TYR A 241 39.84 0.63 19.17
N ASP A 242 39.10 -0.31 19.78
CA ASP A 242 39.69 -1.40 20.55
C ASP A 242 40.29 -2.46 19.61
N ARG A 243 41.62 -2.46 19.48
CA ARG A 243 42.35 -3.40 18.63
C ARG A 243 42.33 -4.86 19.09
N SER A 244 41.75 -5.16 20.26
CA SER A 244 41.50 -6.54 20.71
C SER A 244 40.20 -7.13 20.14
N CYS A 245 39.27 -6.28 19.68
CA CYS A 245 38.03 -6.66 19.03
C CYS A 245 38.12 -6.49 17.50
N PRO A 246 37.37 -7.26 16.70
CA PRO A 246 37.29 -7.02 15.26
C PRO A 246 36.75 -5.61 14.94
N LEU A 247 37.16 -5.06 13.81
CA LEU A 247 36.60 -3.83 13.24
C LEU A 247 35.93 -4.16 11.91
N VAL A 248 34.66 -3.78 11.78
CA VAL A 248 33.88 -3.89 10.54
C VAL A 248 33.79 -2.50 9.90
N ILE A 249 34.07 -2.41 8.60
CA ILE A 249 33.90 -1.20 7.77
C ILE A 249 32.84 -1.49 6.69
N ASP A 250 31.82 -0.63 6.61
CA ASP A 250 30.48 -0.98 6.09
C ASP A 250 29.71 0.30 5.63
N PRO A 251 29.24 0.36 4.36
CA PRO A 251 28.28 1.38 3.89
C PRO A 251 26.88 0.82 3.47
N LEU A 252 25.89 0.86 4.38
CA LEU A 252 24.49 0.38 4.29
C LEU A 252 23.47 1.37 3.63
N LEU A 253 22.13 1.15 3.47
CA LEU A 253 21.09 0.34 4.18
C LEU A 253 19.82 0.00 3.31
N ALA A 254 18.87 -0.87 3.76
CA ALA A 254 17.75 -1.60 3.06
C ALA A 254 16.26 -1.23 3.45
N SER A 255 15.10 -1.68 2.87
CA SER A 255 14.59 -1.94 1.47
C SER A 255 13.13 -2.51 1.30
N SER A 256 12.47 -2.45 0.11
CA SER A 256 11.74 -3.59 -0.60
C SER A 256 11.12 -3.25 -2.04
N PHE A 257 10.66 -4.21 -2.91
CA PHE A 257 10.08 -4.01 -4.30
C PHE A 257 10.04 -5.25 -5.29
N LEU A 258 8.86 -5.58 -5.87
CA LEU A 258 8.46 -6.54 -6.95
C LEU A 258 8.06 -5.87 -8.31
N GLY A 259 8.59 -4.69 -8.58
CA GLY A 259 8.53 -4.00 -9.87
C GLY A 259 9.81 -3.18 -10.03
N VAL A 260 9.94 -2.41 -11.10
CA VAL A 260 11.11 -1.53 -11.28
C VAL A 260 10.70 -0.09 -11.57
N ASN A 261 11.06 0.78 -10.63
CA ASN A 261 10.75 2.21 -10.65
C ASN A 261 11.05 2.81 -12.03
N GLY A 262 10.00 3.25 -12.71
CA GLY A 262 10.08 3.81 -14.05
C GLY A 262 9.68 2.88 -15.19
N PHE A 263 9.05 1.73 -14.95
CA PHE A 263 8.45 0.88 -16.00
C PHE A 263 6.93 0.70 -15.81
N ASN A 264 6.30 -0.10 -16.68
CA ASN A 264 4.88 -0.42 -16.61
C ASN A 264 4.74 -1.90 -16.28
N GLU A 265 4.50 -2.21 -15.01
CA GLU A 265 4.17 -3.55 -14.56
C GLU A 265 2.64 -3.71 -14.50
N LYS A 266 2.16 -4.90 -14.81
CA LYS A 266 0.75 -5.31 -14.66
C LYS A 266 0.69 -6.73 -14.13
N ILE A 267 -0.02 -6.98 -13.03
CA ILE A 267 -0.46 -8.34 -12.70
C ILE A 267 -1.83 -8.55 -13.36
N ASN A 268 -1.95 -9.59 -14.16
CA ASN A 268 -3.13 -9.90 -14.97
C ASN A 268 -4.01 -10.97 -14.31
N ASN A 269 -3.45 -11.89 -13.54
CA ASN A 269 -4.20 -12.97 -12.89
C ASN A 269 -3.45 -13.54 -11.67
N ILE A 270 -4.17 -14.20 -10.75
CA ILE A 270 -3.67 -14.69 -9.45
C ILE A 270 -4.36 -16.01 -9.08
N VAL A 271 -3.61 -16.97 -8.52
CA VAL A 271 -4.12 -18.24 -7.98
C VAL A 271 -3.43 -18.58 -6.65
N TYR A 272 -4.21 -18.99 -5.66
CA TYR A 272 -3.68 -19.64 -4.46
C TYR A 272 -3.50 -21.15 -4.71
N TYR A 273 -2.35 -21.71 -4.33
CA TYR A 273 -2.14 -23.16 -4.31
C TYR A 273 -1.15 -23.59 -3.23
N LYS A 274 -1.62 -24.43 -2.29
CA LYS A 274 -0.82 -25.10 -1.24
C LYS A 274 0.15 -24.20 -0.46
N GLY A 275 -0.34 -23.08 0.07
CA GLY A 275 0.47 -22.12 0.86
C GLY A 275 1.25 -21.10 0.03
N TYR A 276 1.02 -21.05 -1.28
CA TYR A 276 1.69 -20.12 -2.18
C TYR A 276 0.68 -19.34 -3.04
N ILE A 277 1.05 -18.11 -3.36
CA ILE A 277 0.35 -17.22 -4.28
C ILE A 277 1.13 -17.18 -5.59
N TYR A 278 0.51 -17.64 -6.66
CA TYR A 278 1.04 -17.56 -8.02
C TYR A 278 0.38 -16.38 -8.71
N VAL A 279 1.16 -15.42 -9.19
CA VAL A 279 0.68 -14.33 -10.06
C VAL A 279 1.30 -14.45 -11.44
N VAL A 280 0.52 -14.06 -12.45
CA VAL A 280 0.98 -13.90 -13.83
C VAL A 280 0.69 -12.50 -14.32
N GLY A 281 1.57 -11.93 -15.12
CA GLY A 281 1.45 -10.54 -15.58
C GLY A 281 2.33 -10.21 -16.77
N SER A 282 2.23 -8.97 -17.23
CA SER A 282 3.10 -8.41 -18.28
C SER A 282 4.00 -7.31 -17.71
N THR A 283 5.25 -7.27 -18.16
CA THR A 283 6.19 -6.18 -17.86
C THR A 283 6.80 -5.64 -19.16
N TYR A 284 7.07 -4.34 -19.15
CA TYR A 284 7.79 -3.64 -20.22
C TYR A 284 9.28 -3.42 -19.81
N ALA A 285 9.77 -4.09 -18.76
CA ALA A 285 11.02 -3.78 -18.09
C ALA A 285 12.12 -4.85 -18.27
N ALA A 286 13.22 -4.45 -18.88
CA ALA A 286 14.46 -5.24 -18.93
C ALA A 286 15.03 -5.59 -17.54
N ALA A 287 14.61 -4.86 -16.49
CA ALA A 287 15.09 -4.97 -15.12
C ALA A 287 14.07 -5.57 -14.12
N PHE A 288 12.90 -6.04 -14.56
CA PHE A 288 11.92 -6.67 -13.66
C PHE A 288 12.55 -7.81 -12.84
N PRO A 289 12.16 -8.02 -11.56
CA PRO A 289 12.65 -9.12 -10.73
C PRO A 289 12.44 -10.48 -11.39
N LYS A 290 13.51 -11.01 -11.96
CA LYS A 290 13.51 -12.18 -12.87
C LYS A 290 14.62 -13.13 -12.49
N THR A 291 14.44 -14.41 -12.78
CA THR A 291 15.55 -15.36 -12.76
C THR A 291 16.65 -14.90 -13.73
N THR A 292 17.86 -14.82 -13.21
CA THR A 292 18.98 -14.16 -13.90
C THR A 292 19.42 -14.95 -15.13
N GLY A 293 19.41 -14.29 -16.29
CA GLY A 293 19.51 -14.97 -17.57
C GLY A 293 18.13 -15.27 -18.21
N ALA A 294 17.09 -14.53 -17.85
CA ALA A 294 16.03 -14.14 -18.77
C ALA A 294 16.36 -12.76 -19.38
N VAL A 295 16.25 -12.64 -20.70
CA VAL A 295 16.52 -11.40 -21.45
C VAL A 295 15.24 -11.02 -22.20
N MET A 296 14.69 -9.85 -21.90
CA MET A 296 13.63 -9.25 -22.71
C MET A 296 14.18 -9.01 -24.11
N THR A 297 13.50 -9.49 -25.14
CA THR A 297 13.83 -9.17 -26.54
C THR A 297 12.70 -8.40 -27.25
N GLY A 298 11.55 -8.26 -26.60
CA GLY A 298 10.33 -7.72 -27.17
C GLY A 298 9.93 -6.39 -26.53
N THR A 299 8.66 -6.02 -26.77
CA THR A 299 8.05 -4.77 -26.30
C THR A 299 7.24 -4.93 -25.02
N SER A 300 6.81 -6.15 -24.71
CA SER A 300 6.12 -6.56 -23.47
C SER A 300 6.24 -8.07 -23.37
N ASP A 301 6.84 -8.60 -22.30
CA ASP A 301 6.98 -10.04 -22.06
C ASP A 301 6.23 -10.44 -20.77
N ILE A 302 6.01 -11.74 -20.57
CA ILE A 302 5.18 -12.31 -19.50
C ILE A 302 6.05 -12.67 -18.30
N PHE A 303 5.64 -12.29 -17.08
CA PHE A 303 6.22 -12.81 -15.85
C PHE A 303 5.25 -13.75 -15.12
N VAL A 304 5.82 -14.73 -14.42
CA VAL A 304 5.14 -15.57 -13.41
C VAL A 304 5.95 -15.49 -12.12
N SER A 305 5.31 -15.13 -11.02
CA SER A 305 5.93 -15.05 -9.70
C SER A 305 5.17 -15.91 -8.69
N THR A 306 5.91 -16.66 -7.88
CA THR A 306 5.38 -17.45 -6.76
C THR A 306 5.82 -16.81 -5.45
N LEU A 307 4.88 -16.34 -4.64
CA LEU A 307 5.09 -15.82 -3.29
C LEU A 307 4.53 -16.82 -2.27
N LYS A 308 4.90 -16.68 -1.01
CA LYS A 308 4.12 -17.29 0.09
C LYS A 308 2.74 -16.63 0.26
N ASP A 309 1.83 -17.33 0.93
CA ASP A 309 0.51 -16.83 1.36
C ASP A 309 0.53 -15.80 2.51
N ASP A 310 1.67 -15.63 3.19
CA ASP A 310 1.96 -14.48 4.08
C ASP A 310 2.47 -13.23 3.33
N LEU A 311 2.66 -13.32 2.00
CA LEU A 311 3.28 -12.31 1.12
C LEU A 311 4.69 -11.81 1.55
N SER A 312 5.32 -12.43 2.56
CA SER A 312 6.60 -12.02 3.14
C SER A 312 7.82 -12.31 2.24
N ALA A 313 7.69 -13.26 1.32
CA ALA A 313 8.81 -13.74 0.51
C ALA A 313 8.39 -14.25 -0.86
N LEU A 314 8.95 -13.62 -1.91
CA LEU A 314 9.06 -14.20 -3.25
C LEU A 314 9.90 -15.48 -3.19
N GLN A 315 9.37 -16.59 -3.73
CA GLN A 315 10.07 -17.88 -3.84
C GLN A 315 10.75 -18.01 -5.20
N TYR A 316 10.01 -17.73 -6.27
CA TYR A 316 10.45 -17.84 -7.67
C TYR A 316 9.84 -16.72 -8.51
N SER A 317 10.56 -16.26 -9.54
CA SER A 317 10.01 -15.40 -10.60
C SER A 317 10.68 -15.72 -11.94
N THR A 318 9.90 -16.05 -12.96
CA THR A 318 10.38 -16.38 -14.31
C THR A 318 9.73 -15.46 -15.34
N LEU A 319 10.53 -14.95 -16.29
CA LEU A 319 10.04 -14.27 -17.49
C LEU A 319 10.02 -15.24 -18.68
N PHE A 320 9.01 -15.11 -19.55
CA PHE A 320 8.97 -15.74 -20.86
C PHE A 320 8.22 -14.86 -21.89
N GLY A 321 8.69 -14.91 -23.13
CA GLY A 321 8.26 -14.07 -24.24
C GLY A 321 9.35 -14.08 -25.32
N SER A 322 9.23 -13.31 -26.41
CA SER A 322 10.37 -13.13 -27.32
C SER A 322 10.46 -11.79 -28.06
N ASP A 323 10.16 -11.68 -29.36
CA ASP A 323 10.46 -10.46 -30.16
C ASP A 323 9.28 -9.48 -30.33
N GLY A 324 8.08 -9.87 -29.90
CA GLY A 324 6.82 -9.14 -30.13
C GLY A 324 6.26 -8.45 -28.87
N SER A 325 4.97 -8.68 -28.63
CA SER A 325 4.24 -8.31 -27.42
C SER A 325 3.43 -9.53 -26.98
N ASP A 326 3.69 -9.99 -25.76
CA ASP A 326 3.12 -11.20 -25.19
C ASP A 326 2.35 -10.84 -23.91
N THR A 327 1.15 -11.43 -23.73
CA THR A 327 0.22 -11.03 -22.66
C THR A 327 -0.56 -12.24 -22.12
N PRO A 328 -0.55 -12.49 -20.80
CA PRO A 328 -1.29 -13.59 -20.18
C PRO A 328 -2.77 -13.22 -19.96
N THR A 329 -3.65 -14.20 -20.12
CA THR A 329 -5.09 -14.10 -19.80
C THR A 329 -5.47 -14.94 -18.58
N ASN A 330 -4.96 -16.16 -18.47
CA ASN A 330 -5.29 -17.09 -17.39
C ASN A 330 -4.04 -17.77 -16.81
N ILE A 331 -4.08 -18.08 -15.52
CA ILE A 331 -3.18 -19.01 -14.83
C ILE A 331 -4.02 -20.07 -14.12
N ALA A 332 -3.56 -21.32 -14.11
CA ALA A 332 -4.15 -22.40 -13.32
C ALA A 332 -3.03 -23.31 -12.79
N VAL A 333 -3.16 -23.83 -11.57
CA VAL A 333 -2.07 -24.55 -10.87
C VAL A 333 -2.57 -25.86 -10.29
N ASN A 334 -1.80 -26.94 -10.48
CA ASN A 334 -1.97 -28.19 -9.75
C ASN A 334 -0.62 -28.93 -9.57
N ASP A 335 -0.65 -30.10 -8.93
CA ASP A 335 0.53 -30.95 -8.70
C ASP A 335 1.28 -31.40 -9.97
N ALA A 336 0.67 -31.25 -11.16
CA ALA A 336 1.29 -31.58 -12.45
C ALA A 336 1.91 -30.36 -13.16
N GLY A 337 1.63 -29.12 -12.74
CA GLY A 337 2.13 -27.92 -13.41
C GLY A 337 1.44 -26.61 -13.01
N VAL A 338 2.16 -25.51 -13.25
CA VAL A 338 1.58 -24.17 -13.42
C VAL A 338 1.33 -23.96 -14.91
N TYR A 339 0.07 -23.85 -15.30
CA TYR A 339 -0.35 -23.64 -16.68
C TYR A 339 -0.72 -22.17 -16.87
N ILE A 340 -0.24 -21.55 -17.95
CA ILE A 340 -0.55 -20.18 -18.35
C ILE A 340 -1.14 -20.20 -19.76
N ALA A 341 -2.25 -19.51 -19.95
CA ALA A 341 -2.79 -19.15 -21.27
C ALA A 341 -2.65 -17.64 -21.50
N GLY A 342 -2.56 -17.26 -22.76
CA GLY A 342 -2.46 -15.86 -23.18
C GLY A 342 -2.35 -15.74 -24.69
N THR A 343 -2.06 -14.54 -25.18
CA THR A 343 -1.78 -14.27 -26.58
C THR A 343 -0.33 -13.81 -26.77
N THR A 344 0.22 -14.14 -27.94
CA THR A 344 1.59 -13.81 -28.32
C THR A 344 1.63 -13.25 -29.73
N THR A 345 2.43 -12.21 -29.94
CA THR A 345 2.75 -11.69 -31.28
C THR A 345 4.23 -11.93 -31.64
N SER A 346 4.95 -12.66 -30.79
CA SER A 346 6.37 -13.00 -30.99
C SER A 346 6.54 -14.09 -32.06
N SER A 347 7.35 -13.82 -33.08
CA SER A 347 7.64 -14.72 -34.20
C SER A 347 8.45 -15.96 -33.79
N ASN A 348 9.13 -15.87 -32.64
CA ASN A 348 10.06 -16.83 -32.08
C ASN A 348 9.76 -17.13 -30.58
N PHE A 349 8.49 -17.03 -30.16
CA PHE A 349 8.01 -17.36 -28.82
C PHE A 349 8.55 -18.73 -28.34
N PRO A 350 8.84 -18.93 -27.03
CA PRO A 350 9.46 -20.15 -26.49
C PRO A 350 8.54 -21.38 -26.49
N VAL A 351 8.24 -21.90 -27.69
CA VAL A 351 7.69 -23.24 -27.89
C VAL A 351 8.81 -24.26 -27.79
N LEU A 352 8.70 -25.18 -26.83
CA LEU A 352 9.64 -26.29 -26.68
C LEU A 352 9.59 -27.20 -27.93
N PRO A 353 10.72 -27.53 -28.58
CA PRO A 353 10.78 -28.53 -29.64
C PRO A 353 10.70 -29.96 -29.08
N SER A 354 9.72 -30.19 -28.20
CA SER A 354 9.30 -31.53 -27.77
C SER A 354 8.58 -32.21 -28.94
N PRO A 355 8.86 -33.50 -29.23
CA PRO A 355 8.23 -34.21 -30.33
C PRO A 355 6.76 -34.51 -30.02
N GLY A 356 5.89 -33.53 -30.25
CA GLY A 356 4.43 -33.69 -30.18
C GLY A 356 3.59 -32.47 -29.82
N ALA A 357 4.15 -31.28 -29.57
CA ALA A 357 3.35 -30.10 -29.20
C ALA A 357 2.21 -29.83 -30.22
N VAL A 358 1.00 -29.50 -29.72
CA VAL A 358 -0.24 -29.47 -30.54
C VAL A 358 -0.13 -28.57 -31.77
N GLN A 359 0.52 -27.42 -31.64
CA GLN A 359 0.82 -26.50 -32.73
C GLN A 359 2.17 -25.83 -32.49
N THR A 360 3.10 -25.99 -33.42
CA THR A 360 4.51 -25.54 -33.31
C THR A 360 4.83 -24.27 -34.12
N ILE A 361 3.85 -23.71 -34.82
CA ILE A 361 3.98 -22.51 -35.67
C ILE A 361 2.75 -21.63 -35.45
N ALA A 362 2.95 -20.34 -35.17
CA ALA A 362 1.86 -19.37 -35.06
C ALA A 362 1.21 -19.08 -36.43
N GLY A 363 -0.08 -18.74 -36.41
CA GLY A 363 -0.78 -18.11 -37.50
C GLY A 363 -0.35 -16.66 -37.75
N ASN A 364 -0.77 -16.11 -38.90
CA ASN A 364 -0.55 -14.71 -39.22
C ASN A 364 -1.52 -13.82 -38.45
N GLY A 365 -1.06 -13.17 -37.39
CA GLY A 365 -1.84 -12.18 -36.63
C GLY A 365 -1.56 -12.14 -35.12
N GLY A 366 -1.01 -13.24 -34.60
CA GLY A 366 -0.82 -13.46 -33.16
C GLY A 366 -1.85 -14.47 -32.65
N ASP A 367 -1.36 -15.59 -32.13
CA ASP A 367 -2.17 -16.73 -31.71
C ASP A 367 -2.30 -16.77 -30.18
N PRO A 368 -3.31 -17.47 -29.65
CA PRO A 368 -3.25 -17.97 -28.29
C PRO A 368 -2.09 -18.96 -28.10
N PHE A 369 -1.51 -18.98 -26.92
CA PHE A 369 -0.58 -20.01 -26.47
C PHE A 369 -1.08 -20.67 -25.18
N ILE A 370 -0.60 -21.89 -24.92
CA ILE A 370 -0.67 -22.53 -23.61
C ILE A 370 0.75 -22.98 -23.23
N THR A 371 1.20 -22.59 -22.04
CA THR A 371 2.54 -22.87 -21.50
C THR A 371 2.42 -23.56 -20.15
N LYS A 372 3.30 -24.54 -19.89
CA LYS A 372 3.37 -25.31 -18.63
C LYS A 372 4.74 -25.17 -17.99
N LEU A 373 4.77 -24.69 -16.75
CA LEU A 373 5.95 -24.61 -15.89
C LEU A 373 5.86 -25.65 -14.76
N SER A 374 7.00 -26.09 -14.21
CA SER A 374 6.99 -26.88 -12.97
C SER A 374 6.51 -26.00 -11.79
N PRO A 375 5.64 -26.50 -10.90
CA PRO A 375 5.07 -25.69 -9.82
C PRO A 375 6.11 -25.34 -8.74
N ASP A 376 7.11 -26.19 -8.59
CA ASP A 376 8.15 -26.18 -7.58
C ASP A 376 9.46 -25.49 -8.02
N SER A 377 9.53 -24.99 -9.26
CA SER A 377 10.71 -24.24 -9.77
C SER A 377 10.43 -23.19 -10.85
N LEU A 378 9.20 -23.11 -11.39
CA LEU A 378 8.83 -22.34 -12.58
C LEU A 378 9.66 -22.68 -13.85
N ALA A 379 10.26 -23.86 -13.92
CA ALA A 379 10.97 -24.33 -15.12
C ALA A 379 10.02 -24.68 -16.27
N LEU A 380 10.31 -24.19 -17.48
CA LEU A 380 9.52 -24.47 -18.68
C LEU A 380 9.56 -25.97 -19.04
N SER A 381 8.38 -26.59 -19.16
CA SER A 381 8.24 -28.05 -19.34
C SER A 381 7.40 -28.46 -20.56
N ALA A 382 6.41 -27.66 -20.93
CA ALA A 382 5.72 -27.75 -22.23
C ALA A 382 5.25 -26.36 -22.69
N SER A 383 5.07 -26.18 -23.99
CA SER A 383 4.46 -24.98 -24.58
C SER A 383 3.92 -25.32 -25.98
N THR A 384 2.81 -24.71 -26.37
CA THR A 384 2.16 -24.87 -27.67
C THR A 384 1.41 -23.59 -28.04
N TYR A 385 1.29 -23.29 -29.34
CA TYR A 385 0.23 -22.41 -29.83
C TYR A 385 -1.12 -23.15 -29.79
N PHE A 386 -2.23 -22.40 -29.88
CA PHE A 386 -3.56 -22.98 -29.98
C PHE A 386 -4.56 -22.06 -30.71
N GLY A 387 -4.66 -22.18 -32.03
CA GLY A 387 -5.62 -21.44 -32.86
C GLY A 387 -5.82 -22.02 -34.25
N GLY A 388 -6.63 -21.34 -35.07
CA GLY A 388 -6.69 -21.53 -36.51
C GLY A 388 -5.69 -20.64 -37.24
N ALA A 389 -5.96 -20.27 -38.50
CA ALA A 389 -5.01 -19.50 -39.31
C ALA A 389 -5.61 -18.22 -39.91
N ASN A 390 -4.84 -17.13 -39.81
CA ASN A 390 -5.09 -15.81 -40.45
C ASN A 390 -6.28 -14.99 -39.90
N ASN A 391 -6.78 -15.31 -38.70
CA ASN A 391 -7.86 -14.59 -38.02
C ASN A 391 -7.60 -14.55 -36.51
N SER A 392 -8.28 -13.66 -35.78
CA SER A 392 -8.09 -13.50 -34.33
C SER A 392 -8.85 -14.56 -33.52
N ASP A 393 -8.10 -15.32 -32.72
CA ASP A 393 -8.59 -16.27 -31.73
C ASP A 393 -8.10 -15.86 -30.34
N CYS A 394 -8.86 -16.16 -29.28
CA CYS A 394 -8.52 -15.82 -27.89
C CYS A 394 -8.86 -16.97 -26.92
N ILE A 395 -8.06 -17.15 -25.86
CA ILE A 395 -8.42 -17.95 -24.68
C ILE A 395 -8.80 -16.98 -23.55
N ASN A 396 -10.06 -17.05 -23.11
CA ASN A 396 -10.62 -16.21 -22.05
C ASN A 396 -10.68 -16.93 -20.70
N GLY A 397 -10.86 -18.26 -20.72
CA GLY A 397 -10.99 -19.10 -19.52
C GLY A 397 -10.22 -20.41 -19.65
N MET A 398 -9.59 -20.85 -18.56
CA MET A 398 -8.82 -22.09 -18.48
C MET A 398 -9.02 -22.76 -17.12
N VAL A 399 -9.26 -24.07 -17.10
CA VAL A 399 -9.34 -24.90 -15.88
C VAL A 399 -8.63 -26.24 -16.06
N LEU A 400 -8.26 -26.88 -14.95
CA LEU A 400 -7.51 -28.14 -14.94
C LEU A 400 -8.33 -29.24 -14.26
N ASP A 401 -8.36 -30.44 -14.84
CA ASP A 401 -8.89 -31.61 -14.12
C ASP A 401 -7.87 -32.18 -13.11
N PRO A 402 -8.30 -33.01 -12.13
CA PRO A 402 -7.40 -33.61 -11.13
C PRO A 402 -6.32 -34.55 -11.71
N ALA A 403 -6.38 -34.89 -13.00
CA ALA A 403 -5.36 -35.65 -13.73
C ALA A 403 -4.50 -34.76 -14.64
N GLY A 404 -4.58 -33.43 -14.50
CA GLY A 404 -3.77 -32.46 -15.23
C GLY A 404 -4.21 -32.19 -16.67
N LYS A 405 -5.39 -32.62 -17.11
CA LYS A 405 -5.89 -32.24 -18.45
C LYS A 405 -6.32 -30.77 -18.42
N VAL A 406 -5.98 -30.04 -19.47
CA VAL A 406 -6.27 -28.61 -19.60
C VAL A 406 -7.55 -28.44 -20.41
N TYR A 407 -8.54 -27.72 -19.87
CA TYR A 407 -9.74 -27.31 -20.58
C TYR A 407 -9.66 -25.80 -20.80
N VAL A 408 -9.96 -25.34 -22.02
CA VAL A 408 -9.93 -23.91 -22.41
C VAL A 408 -11.18 -23.51 -23.17
N THR A 409 -11.59 -22.25 -22.99
CA THR A 409 -12.67 -21.59 -23.73
C THR A 409 -12.29 -20.16 -24.10
N GLY A 410 -13.05 -19.59 -25.03
CA GLY A 410 -12.80 -18.29 -25.62
C GLY A 410 -13.63 -18.14 -26.88
N TYR A 411 -13.05 -17.52 -27.91
CA TYR A 411 -13.67 -17.41 -29.22
C TYR A 411 -12.67 -17.66 -30.35
N THR A 412 -13.19 -18.01 -31.51
CA THR A 412 -12.44 -18.09 -32.76
C THR A 412 -13.13 -17.34 -33.90
N LYS A 413 -12.34 -16.83 -34.83
CA LYS A 413 -12.80 -16.34 -36.15
C LYS A 413 -12.24 -17.17 -37.30
N ALA A 414 -11.44 -18.19 -37.02
CA ALA A 414 -10.74 -18.99 -38.02
C ALA A 414 -11.58 -20.18 -38.48
N SER A 415 -11.93 -20.23 -39.77
CA SER A 415 -12.66 -21.35 -40.39
C SER A 415 -11.85 -22.67 -40.50
N ASN A 416 -10.67 -22.71 -39.89
CA ASN A 416 -9.80 -23.87 -39.75
C ASN A 416 -9.32 -24.07 -38.29
N PHE A 417 -10.04 -23.50 -37.31
CA PHE A 417 -9.81 -23.75 -35.89
C PHE A 417 -9.79 -25.27 -35.59
N PRO A 418 -8.92 -25.76 -34.68
CA PRO A 418 -8.77 -27.19 -34.43
C PRO A 418 -9.98 -27.79 -33.69
N VAL A 419 -11.01 -28.16 -34.44
CA VAL A 419 -12.11 -29.05 -34.04
C VAL A 419 -11.64 -30.51 -34.13
N LYS A 420 -12.18 -31.40 -33.29
CA LYS A 420 -11.79 -32.83 -33.28
C LYS A 420 -12.98 -33.73 -32.98
N ASP A 421 -13.13 -34.79 -33.81
CA ASP A 421 -14.20 -35.79 -33.80
C ASP A 421 -14.85 -36.01 -32.41
N GLY A 422 -16.09 -35.56 -32.27
CA GLY A 422 -16.87 -35.61 -31.03
C GLY A 422 -18.18 -34.86 -31.20
N GLY A 423 -18.10 -33.53 -31.36
CA GLY A 423 -19.26 -32.67 -31.58
C GLY A 423 -19.96 -32.87 -32.92
N ASP A 424 -21.25 -32.55 -32.97
CA ASP A 424 -22.06 -32.61 -34.21
C ASP A 424 -21.71 -31.43 -35.13
N ASP A 425 -20.82 -31.69 -36.09
CA ASP A 425 -20.31 -30.78 -37.14
C ASP A 425 -21.41 -30.15 -38.03
N THR A 426 -22.68 -30.48 -37.79
CA THR A 426 -23.83 -29.87 -38.46
C THR A 426 -24.43 -28.67 -37.72
N LEU A 427 -24.05 -28.37 -36.48
CA LEU A 427 -24.77 -27.39 -35.64
C LEU A 427 -24.39 -25.92 -35.84
N PHE A 428 -23.14 -25.57 -36.17
CA PHE A 428 -22.62 -24.19 -36.00
C PHE A 428 -22.21 -23.47 -37.29
N GLY A 429 -22.18 -22.13 -37.25
CA GLY A 429 -22.33 -21.27 -38.43
C GLY A 429 -21.06 -20.58 -38.94
N MET A 430 -20.05 -21.33 -39.41
CA MET A 430 -18.79 -20.76 -39.89
C MET A 430 -18.89 -20.02 -41.26
N GLN A 431 -18.88 -18.68 -41.27
CA GLN A 431 -18.10 -17.84 -42.20
C GLN A 431 -18.29 -16.33 -41.93
N ASN A 432 -17.22 -15.65 -41.50
CA ASN A 432 -17.20 -14.23 -41.09
C ASN A 432 -17.94 -13.89 -39.78
N SER A 433 -18.51 -14.91 -39.13
CA SER A 433 -18.97 -14.96 -37.74
C SER A 433 -17.81 -15.05 -36.74
N GLN A 434 -18.14 -14.93 -35.45
CA GLN A 434 -17.26 -15.27 -34.34
C GLN A 434 -17.98 -16.28 -33.44
N ASP A 435 -17.45 -17.50 -33.33
CA ASP A 435 -18.04 -18.58 -32.53
C ASP A 435 -17.24 -18.78 -31.23
N ALA A 436 -17.90 -19.21 -30.15
CA ALA A 436 -17.21 -19.69 -28.96
C ALA A 436 -16.63 -21.10 -29.19
N PHE A 437 -15.63 -21.50 -28.41
CA PHE A 437 -15.09 -22.87 -28.42
C PHE A 437 -14.97 -23.48 -27.04
N VAL A 438 -14.93 -24.81 -26.99
CA VAL A 438 -14.53 -25.60 -25.83
C VAL A 438 -13.52 -26.63 -26.30
N SER A 439 -12.32 -26.61 -25.72
CA SER A 439 -11.23 -27.50 -26.14
C SER A 439 -10.50 -28.09 -24.96
N LYS A 440 -10.03 -29.34 -25.12
CA LYS A 440 -9.46 -30.15 -24.05
C LYS A 440 -8.15 -30.78 -24.49
N LEU A 441 -7.05 -30.46 -23.81
CA LEU A 441 -5.70 -30.92 -24.08
C LEU A 441 -5.22 -31.90 -22.99
N ASN A 442 -4.22 -32.72 -23.30
CA ASN A 442 -3.49 -33.47 -22.28
C ASN A 442 -2.55 -32.55 -21.47
N GLY A 443 -2.18 -32.99 -20.26
CA GLY A 443 -1.31 -32.22 -19.36
C GLY A 443 0.13 -32.03 -19.85
N GLU A 444 0.54 -32.64 -20.95
CA GLU A 444 1.85 -32.37 -21.58
C GLU A 444 1.75 -31.48 -22.83
N LEU A 445 0.57 -30.93 -23.13
CA LEU A 445 0.31 -30.05 -24.28
C LEU A 445 0.74 -30.64 -25.64
N THR A 446 0.70 -31.98 -25.73
CA THR A 446 1.12 -32.79 -26.89
C THR A 446 -0.05 -33.49 -27.61
N ALA A 447 -1.27 -33.36 -27.09
CA ALA A 447 -2.47 -33.87 -27.76
C ALA A 447 -3.69 -33.03 -27.40
N LEU A 448 -4.33 -32.48 -28.44
CA LEU A 448 -5.75 -32.11 -28.37
C LEU A 448 -6.55 -33.41 -28.23
N LEU A 449 -7.30 -33.55 -27.15
CA LEU A 449 -8.08 -34.75 -26.83
C LEU A 449 -9.48 -34.65 -27.42
N ALA A 450 -10.15 -33.51 -27.23
CA ALA A 450 -11.46 -33.17 -27.78
C ALA A 450 -11.54 -31.66 -28.04
N SER A 451 -12.40 -31.23 -28.98
CA SER A 451 -12.61 -29.82 -29.29
C SER A 451 -13.90 -29.61 -30.09
N THR A 452 -14.74 -28.66 -29.66
CA THR A 452 -16.00 -28.30 -30.32
C THR A 452 -16.18 -26.77 -30.36
N LEU A 453 -16.96 -26.29 -31.31
CA LEU A 453 -17.50 -24.92 -31.30
C LEU A 453 -18.84 -24.88 -30.53
N LEU A 454 -19.28 -23.66 -30.20
CA LEU A 454 -20.56 -23.32 -29.59
C LEU A 454 -20.96 -21.92 -30.07
N GLY A 455 -22.05 -21.79 -30.82
CA GLY A 455 -22.45 -20.50 -31.37
C GLY A 455 -23.79 -20.54 -32.10
N GLY A 456 -24.18 -19.40 -32.68
CA GLY A 456 -25.42 -19.24 -33.43
C GLY A 456 -25.39 -19.83 -34.83
N LYS A 457 -26.58 -20.17 -35.36
CA LYS A 457 -26.75 -20.62 -36.76
C LYS A 457 -27.60 -19.69 -37.62
N ASP A 458 -27.38 -18.39 -37.48
CA ASP A 458 -28.10 -17.38 -38.25
C ASP A 458 -27.39 -17.09 -39.58
N GLY A 459 -28.07 -17.42 -40.69
CA GLY A 459 -27.56 -17.29 -42.06
C GLY A 459 -27.50 -15.86 -42.62
N GLY A 460 -27.12 -14.90 -41.78
CA GLY A 460 -26.86 -13.51 -42.15
C GLY A 460 -25.62 -13.34 -43.03
N THR A 461 -25.50 -12.17 -43.66
CA THR A 461 -24.32 -11.80 -44.47
C THR A 461 -23.52 -10.65 -43.84
N ASP A 462 -23.85 -10.29 -42.61
CA ASP A 462 -23.23 -9.27 -41.79
C ASP A 462 -22.53 -9.92 -40.58
N ASN A 463 -21.33 -9.42 -40.26
CA ASN A 463 -20.47 -9.97 -39.20
C ASN A 463 -20.95 -9.54 -37.80
N SER A 464 -22.24 -9.72 -37.50
CA SER A 464 -22.91 -9.26 -36.28
C SER A 464 -23.19 -10.37 -35.25
N ASN A 465 -23.15 -11.63 -35.69
CA ASN A 465 -23.21 -12.82 -34.85
C ASN A 465 -21.85 -13.01 -34.14
N ILE A 466 -21.88 -12.89 -32.82
CA ILE A 466 -20.74 -12.98 -31.92
C ILE A 466 -21.15 -13.84 -30.73
N ASP A 467 -20.45 -14.95 -30.57
CA ASP A 467 -20.55 -15.85 -29.44
C ASP A 467 -19.15 -15.93 -28.77
N GLU A 468 -19.08 -15.71 -27.45
CA GLU A 468 -17.83 -15.70 -26.69
C GLU A 468 -17.94 -16.56 -25.43
N GLY A 469 -17.15 -17.61 -25.33
CA GLY A 469 -16.90 -18.30 -24.08
C GLY A 469 -16.02 -17.44 -23.18
N MET A 470 -16.37 -17.30 -21.90
CA MET A 470 -15.67 -16.43 -20.95
C MET A 470 -15.02 -17.20 -19.82
N ALA A 471 -15.73 -18.16 -19.23
CA ALA A 471 -15.23 -18.95 -18.10
C ALA A 471 -15.74 -20.40 -18.11
N LEU A 472 -15.04 -21.26 -17.37
CA LEU A 472 -15.28 -22.71 -17.29
C LEU A 472 -15.40 -23.16 -15.83
N ALA A 473 -16.26 -24.16 -15.57
CA ALA A 473 -16.29 -24.90 -14.32
C ALA A 473 -16.42 -26.40 -14.61
N LEU A 474 -15.58 -27.24 -13.99
CA LEU A 474 -15.65 -28.70 -14.15
C LEU A 474 -16.71 -29.33 -13.26
N ASP A 475 -17.37 -30.38 -13.74
CA ASP A 475 -18.20 -31.23 -12.90
C ASP A 475 -17.39 -32.45 -12.43
N PRO A 476 -16.99 -32.53 -11.15
CA PRO A 476 -16.21 -33.67 -10.65
C PRO A 476 -17.01 -34.97 -10.58
N THR A 477 -18.33 -34.95 -10.82
CA THR A 477 -19.19 -36.14 -10.72
C THR A 477 -19.21 -36.99 -11.99
N ASP A 478 -19.06 -36.40 -13.18
CA ASP A 478 -19.01 -37.09 -14.48
C ASP A 478 -17.83 -36.67 -15.38
N GLY A 479 -17.06 -35.65 -14.99
CA GLY A 479 -15.95 -35.09 -15.76
C GLY A 479 -16.39 -34.17 -16.90
N GLY A 480 -17.68 -33.84 -16.98
CA GLY A 480 -18.21 -32.81 -17.88
C GLY A 480 -17.73 -31.42 -17.51
N VAL A 481 -18.05 -30.45 -18.37
CA VAL A 481 -17.62 -29.06 -18.21
C VAL A 481 -18.77 -28.10 -18.49
N TYR A 482 -19.01 -27.20 -17.55
CA TYR A 482 -19.87 -26.03 -17.73
C TYR A 482 -19.07 -24.88 -18.32
N VAL A 483 -19.70 -24.16 -19.25
CA VAL A 483 -19.19 -22.98 -19.93
C VAL A 483 -20.18 -21.85 -19.68
N THR A 484 -19.71 -20.65 -19.39
CA THR A 484 -20.53 -19.44 -19.52
C THR A 484 -19.89 -18.44 -20.45
N GLY A 485 -20.72 -17.54 -20.98
CA GLY A 485 -20.31 -16.54 -21.94
C GLY A 485 -21.48 -15.66 -22.35
N TRP A 486 -21.30 -14.93 -23.44
CA TRP A 486 -22.34 -14.09 -24.02
C TRP A 486 -22.53 -14.38 -25.51
N THR A 487 -23.74 -14.11 -25.98
CA THR A 487 -24.20 -14.37 -27.35
C THR A 487 -24.95 -13.15 -27.88
N SER A 488 -24.65 -12.69 -29.10
CA SER A 488 -25.52 -11.78 -29.85
C SER A 488 -26.53 -12.52 -30.75
N SER A 489 -26.30 -13.81 -30.99
CA SER A 489 -27.03 -14.66 -31.93
C SER A 489 -28.50 -14.86 -31.53
N THR A 490 -29.39 -14.91 -32.54
CA THR A 490 -30.84 -15.07 -32.33
C THR A 490 -31.27 -16.53 -32.27
N VAL A 491 -30.49 -17.44 -32.88
CA VAL A 491 -30.66 -18.89 -32.80
C VAL A 491 -29.41 -19.53 -32.17
N PHE A 492 -29.30 -19.41 -30.84
CA PHE A 492 -28.27 -20.07 -30.01
C PHE A 492 -28.74 -21.49 -29.59
N PRO A 493 -27.84 -22.49 -29.48
CA PRO A 493 -28.19 -23.86 -29.07
C PRO A 493 -28.66 -23.95 -27.61
N THR A 494 -29.94 -24.28 -27.41
CA THR A 494 -30.52 -24.55 -26.08
C THR A 494 -31.11 -25.97 -26.01
N THR A 495 -31.17 -26.53 -24.81
CA THR A 495 -31.72 -27.87 -24.56
C THR A 495 -33.19 -27.82 -24.14
N GLY A 496 -33.98 -28.85 -24.46
CA GLY A 496 -35.43 -28.87 -24.22
C GLY A 496 -35.90 -28.79 -22.75
N SER A 497 -34.98 -28.92 -21.77
CA SER A 497 -35.23 -28.71 -20.34
C SER A 497 -34.72 -27.37 -19.79
N ALA A 498 -34.17 -26.50 -20.63
CA ALA A 498 -33.52 -25.27 -20.21
C ALA A 498 -34.48 -24.24 -19.60
N TYR A 499 -34.00 -23.50 -18.59
CA TYR A 499 -34.68 -22.36 -17.98
C TYR A 499 -35.16 -21.33 -19.01
N GLN A 500 -34.33 -21.02 -20.02
CA GLN A 500 -34.70 -20.16 -21.15
C GLN A 500 -34.15 -20.73 -22.47
N GLN A 501 -35.07 -21.01 -23.41
CA GLN A 501 -34.77 -21.69 -24.68
C GLN A 501 -34.59 -20.76 -25.88
N THR A 502 -35.08 -19.51 -25.82
CA THR A 502 -35.10 -18.59 -26.97
C THR A 502 -34.34 -17.30 -26.68
N SER A 503 -33.49 -16.87 -27.62
CA SER A 503 -32.77 -15.58 -27.59
C SER A 503 -33.69 -14.45 -28.07
N PRO A 504 -33.97 -13.42 -27.24
CA PRO A 504 -34.92 -12.37 -27.59
C PRO A 504 -34.24 -11.20 -28.33
N VAL A 505 -34.29 -11.27 -29.67
CA VAL A 505 -33.95 -10.22 -30.66
C VAL A 505 -32.46 -9.86 -30.75
N TYR A 506 -31.78 -9.51 -29.66
CA TYR A 506 -30.32 -9.33 -29.59
C TYR A 506 -29.80 -9.47 -28.15
N GLY A 507 -28.77 -10.27 -27.95
CA GLY A 507 -27.96 -10.27 -26.73
C GLY A 507 -28.50 -11.12 -25.58
N GLY A 508 -27.67 -12.00 -25.04
CA GLY A 508 -27.94 -12.75 -23.82
C GLY A 508 -26.68 -13.39 -23.22
N VAL A 509 -26.79 -13.85 -21.98
CA VAL A 509 -25.81 -14.75 -21.37
C VAL A 509 -26.19 -16.19 -21.71
N PHE A 510 -25.20 -17.04 -21.99
CA PHE A 510 -25.40 -18.48 -22.11
C PHE A 510 -24.73 -19.23 -20.96
N VAL A 511 -25.30 -20.39 -20.63
CA VAL A 511 -24.71 -21.39 -19.73
C VAL A 511 -24.92 -22.76 -20.37
N SER A 512 -23.83 -23.50 -20.59
CA SER A 512 -23.86 -24.76 -21.35
C SER A 512 -22.99 -25.81 -20.68
N LYS A 513 -23.52 -27.03 -20.45
CA LYS A 513 -22.76 -28.20 -20.01
C LYS A 513 -22.49 -29.14 -21.18
N PHE A 514 -21.21 -29.41 -21.43
CA PHE A 514 -20.77 -30.51 -22.27
C PHE A 514 -20.37 -31.73 -21.44
N ASN A 515 -20.51 -32.92 -22.01
CA ASN A 515 -19.95 -34.15 -21.44
C ASN A 515 -18.40 -34.17 -21.49
N ASN A 516 -17.80 -35.17 -20.83
CA ASN A 516 -16.36 -35.27 -20.60
C ASN A 516 -15.49 -35.33 -21.88
N ASP A 517 -16.02 -35.79 -23.00
CA ASP A 517 -15.32 -35.84 -24.30
C ASP A 517 -15.83 -34.78 -25.31
N LEU A 518 -16.63 -33.82 -24.86
CA LEU A 518 -17.18 -32.71 -25.64
C LEU A 518 -18.02 -33.14 -26.87
N SER A 519 -18.57 -34.35 -26.84
CA SER A 519 -19.42 -34.90 -27.91
C SER A 519 -20.91 -34.61 -27.75
N ASP A 520 -21.37 -34.28 -26.54
CA ASP A 520 -22.79 -34.07 -26.23
C ASP A 520 -23.01 -32.78 -25.42
N LEU A 521 -23.97 -31.97 -25.87
CA LEU A 521 -24.43 -30.74 -25.22
C LEU A 521 -25.58 -31.08 -24.27
N GLN A 522 -25.21 -31.61 -23.10
CA GLN A 522 -26.14 -32.21 -22.14
C GLN A 522 -27.21 -31.23 -21.64
N TYR A 523 -26.80 -30.01 -21.33
CA TYR A 523 -27.65 -28.91 -20.87
C TYR A 523 -27.20 -27.61 -21.51
N SER A 524 -28.12 -26.74 -21.94
CA SER A 524 -27.77 -25.41 -22.45
C SER A 524 -28.95 -24.45 -22.31
N THR A 525 -28.76 -23.34 -21.60
CA THR A 525 -29.77 -22.31 -21.34
C THR A 525 -29.24 -20.91 -21.62
N LEU A 526 -30.16 -19.98 -21.83
CA LEU A 526 -29.88 -18.55 -21.79
C LEU A 526 -30.25 -17.94 -20.43
N ILE A 527 -29.76 -16.73 -20.19
CA ILE A 527 -30.12 -15.85 -19.06
C ILE A 527 -30.27 -14.41 -19.59
N GLY A 528 -31.43 -13.79 -19.35
CA GLY A 528 -31.71 -12.37 -19.67
C GLY A 528 -32.63 -12.15 -20.87
N GLN A 529 -33.27 -10.98 -20.96
CA GLN A 529 -34.18 -10.63 -22.06
C GLN A 529 -33.98 -9.21 -22.61
N GLU A 530 -34.60 -8.99 -23.79
CA GLU A 530 -34.53 -7.82 -24.69
C GLU A 530 -33.60 -6.66 -24.27
N GLY A 531 -32.57 -6.44 -25.09
CA GLY A 531 -31.66 -5.31 -25.00
C GLY A 531 -30.90 -5.05 -26.30
N SER A 532 -29.81 -4.29 -26.22
CA SER A 532 -28.78 -4.26 -27.27
C SER A 532 -27.75 -5.38 -27.04
N SER A 533 -26.90 -5.65 -28.03
CA SER A 533 -25.82 -6.65 -28.00
C SER A 533 -24.68 -6.40 -26.97
N SER A 534 -24.95 -5.62 -25.92
CA SER A 534 -24.04 -5.40 -24.77
C SER A 534 -24.81 -5.22 -23.45
N ALA A 535 -26.07 -5.70 -23.40
CA ALA A 535 -26.98 -5.54 -22.27
C ALA A 535 -26.68 -6.51 -21.10
N TYR A 536 -26.15 -7.70 -21.41
CA TYR A 536 -25.65 -8.71 -20.47
C TYR A 536 -24.30 -9.25 -20.94
N ILE A 537 -23.37 -9.45 -20.01
CA ILE A 537 -22.11 -10.19 -20.22
C ILE A 537 -21.89 -11.04 -18.97
N ALA A 538 -21.68 -12.35 -19.12
CA ALA A 538 -21.23 -13.22 -18.03
C ALA A 538 -19.70 -13.32 -18.09
N ASN A 539 -19.04 -13.02 -16.98
CA ASN A 539 -17.59 -13.02 -16.89
C ASN A 539 -17.05 -14.26 -16.18
N GLN A 540 -17.85 -14.86 -15.29
CA GLN A 540 -17.39 -15.91 -14.37
C GLN A 540 -18.47 -16.98 -14.13
N ILE A 541 -18.02 -18.22 -13.96
CA ILE A 541 -18.83 -19.38 -13.56
C ILE A 541 -18.12 -20.18 -12.48
N SER A 542 -18.86 -20.64 -11.47
CA SER A 542 -18.37 -21.55 -10.44
C SER A 542 -19.48 -22.52 -10.00
N ARG A 543 -19.14 -23.50 -9.18
CA ARG A 543 -20.02 -24.62 -8.78
C ARG A 543 -19.84 -24.92 -7.30
N ASP A 544 -20.93 -24.91 -6.52
CA ASP A 544 -20.84 -25.30 -5.10
C ASP A 544 -20.74 -26.82 -4.91
N ALA A 545 -20.44 -27.24 -3.67
CA ALA A 545 -20.33 -28.65 -3.31
C ALA A 545 -21.63 -29.45 -3.54
N ALA A 546 -22.79 -28.79 -3.51
CA ALA A 546 -24.09 -29.40 -3.78
C ALA A 546 -24.40 -29.54 -5.29
N GLY A 547 -23.63 -28.89 -6.16
CA GLY A 547 -23.79 -28.94 -7.62
C GLY A 547 -24.68 -27.84 -8.20
N ASN A 548 -24.95 -26.78 -7.46
CA ASN A 548 -25.57 -25.58 -8.01
C ASN A 548 -24.52 -24.77 -8.79
N ILE A 549 -24.94 -24.18 -9.90
CA ILE A 549 -24.07 -23.37 -10.77
C ILE A 549 -24.26 -21.90 -10.43
N PHE A 550 -23.16 -21.22 -10.13
CA PHE A 550 -23.11 -19.78 -9.96
C PHE A 550 -22.58 -19.15 -11.24
N VAL A 551 -23.27 -18.13 -11.76
CA VAL A 551 -22.85 -17.35 -12.92
C VAL A 551 -22.93 -15.88 -12.55
N ALA A 552 -21.85 -15.13 -12.78
CA ALA A 552 -21.77 -13.71 -12.45
C ALA A 552 -21.21 -12.88 -13.59
N GLY A 553 -21.65 -11.62 -13.64
CA GLY A 553 -21.34 -10.73 -14.75
C GLY A 553 -21.95 -9.35 -14.59
N ILE A 554 -22.14 -8.68 -15.72
CA ILE A 554 -22.58 -7.28 -15.83
C ILE A 554 -23.96 -7.21 -16.49
N VAL A 555 -24.85 -6.39 -15.93
CA VAL A 555 -26.20 -6.10 -16.46
C VAL A 555 -26.37 -4.59 -16.66
N SER A 556 -26.92 -4.18 -17.82
CA SER A 556 -27.19 -2.77 -18.11
C SER A 556 -28.54 -2.29 -17.55
N ALA A 557 -28.67 -0.98 -17.27
CA ALA A 557 -29.95 -0.32 -16.97
C ALA A 557 -31.01 -0.47 -18.09
N THR A 558 -30.58 -0.65 -19.34
CA THR A 558 -31.51 -0.82 -20.48
C THR A 558 -31.99 -2.26 -20.66
N ALA A 559 -31.48 -3.20 -19.86
CA ALA A 559 -31.74 -4.63 -20.01
C ALA A 559 -33.01 -5.05 -19.24
N THR A 560 -33.78 -5.98 -19.80
CA THR A 560 -35.10 -6.37 -19.26
C THR A 560 -35.17 -7.85 -18.94
N GLY A 561 -36.16 -8.26 -18.13
CA GLY A 561 -36.43 -9.69 -17.85
C GLY A 561 -35.38 -10.45 -17.02
N HIS A 562 -34.23 -9.88 -16.67
CA HIS A 562 -33.37 -10.40 -15.60
C HIS A 562 -33.67 -9.68 -14.27
N PRO A 563 -34.42 -10.29 -13.34
CA PRO A 563 -34.69 -9.71 -12.05
C PRO A 563 -33.56 -10.02 -11.04
N PRO A 564 -33.35 -9.19 -10.01
CA PRO A 564 -33.08 -9.76 -8.70
C PRO A 564 -34.33 -10.55 -8.25
N THR A 565 -34.20 -11.85 -7.99
CA THR A 565 -35.35 -12.72 -7.64
C THR A 565 -35.92 -12.37 -6.27
N GLU A 566 -37.13 -12.82 -5.95
CA GLU A 566 -37.71 -12.57 -4.61
C GLU A 566 -36.80 -13.12 -3.49
N GLY A 567 -36.61 -12.33 -2.43
CA GLY A 567 -35.74 -12.68 -1.30
C GLY A 567 -34.23 -12.70 -1.61
N SER A 568 -33.79 -12.18 -2.76
CA SER A 568 -32.37 -11.93 -3.08
C SER A 568 -31.85 -10.61 -2.50
N TYR A 569 -30.54 -10.42 -2.52
CA TYR A 569 -29.91 -9.15 -2.22
C TYR A 569 -30.02 -8.19 -3.42
N SER A 570 -30.23 -6.90 -3.14
CA SER A 570 -30.15 -5.84 -4.15
C SER A 570 -29.74 -4.52 -3.53
N SER A 571 -29.01 -3.70 -4.29
CA SER A 571 -28.70 -2.33 -3.87
C SER A 571 -29.93 -1.41 -3.98
N PRO A 572 -30.13 -0.43 -3.08
CA PRO A 572 -31.24 0.53 -3.19
C PRO A 572 -31.16 1.50 -4.38
N GLN A 573 -30.00 1.54 -5.05
CA GLN A 573 -29.71 2.32 -6.25
C GLN A 573 -28.89 1.45 -7.19
N THR A 574 -29.10 1.65 -8.49
CA THR A 574 -28.41 0.95 -9.58
C THR A 574 -28.07 1.97 -10.66
N GLY A 575 -26.93 1.81 -11.31
CA GLY A 575 -26.45 2.73 -12.33
C GLY A 575 -26.70 2.24 -13.75
N LEU A 576 -25.89 2.66 -14.73
CA LEU A 576 -26.06 2.27 -16.14
C LEU A 576 -25.54 0.86 -16.44
N LYS A 577 -24.65 0.34 -15.58
CA LYS A 577 -24.17 -1.03 -15.52
C LYS A 577 -23.97 -1.41 -14.06
N ASP A 578 -24.54 -2.54 -13.64
CA ASP A 578 -24.36 -3.12 -12.30
C ASP A 578 -23.82 -4.56 -12.42
N VAL A 579 -23.41 -5.14 -11.29
CA VAL A 579 -23.08 -6.57 -11.23
C VAL A 579 -24.31 -7.41 -10.92
N PHE A 580 -24.40 -8.58 -11.55
CA PHE A 580 -25.34 -9.63 -11.15
C PHE A 580 -24.59 -10.92 -10.77
N VAL A 581 -25.22 -11.72 -9.92
CA VAL A 581 -24.86 -13.11 -9.66
C VAL A 581 -26.11 -13.97 -9.57
N SER A 582 -26.14 -15.05 -10.34
CA SER A 582 -27.23 -16.01 -10.46
C SER A 582 -26.81 -17.38 -9.94
N LYS A 583 -27.69 -18.05 -9.19
CA LYS A 583 -27.56 -19.44 -8.74
C LYS A 583 -28.61 -20.30 -9.44
N MET A 584 -28.19 -21.35 -10.13
CA MET A 584 -29.02 -22.27 -10.92
C MET A 584 -28.85 -23.72 -10.47
N GLU A 585 -29.82 -24.57 -10.80
CA GLU A 585 -29.66 -26.03 -10.70
C GLU A 585 -28.56 -26.55 -11.66
N GLY A 586 -27.87 -27.63 -11.29
CA GLY A 586 -26.81 -28.25 -12.12
C GLY A 586 -27.26 -28.83 -13.47
N ASN A 587 -28.56 -29.00 -13.67
CA ASN A 587 -29.21 -29.39 -14.93
C ASN A 587 -29.62 -28.18 -15.81
N LEU A 588 -29.38 -26.96 -15.33
CA LEU A 588 -29.76 -25.67 -15.94
C LEU A 588 -31.27 -25.51 -16.24
N SER A 589 -32.15 -26.22 -15.53
CA SER A 589 -33.61 -26.11 -15.72
C SER A 589 -34.30 -25.02 -14.90
N ASP A 590 -33.70 -24.57 -13.78
CA ASP A 590 -34.27 -23.49 -12.96
C ASP A 590 -33.22 -22.49 -12.45
N LEU A 591 -33.66 -21.24 -12.29
CA LEU A 591 -32.93 -20.12 -11.71
C LEU A 591 -33.33 -19.97 -10.25
N LEU A 592 -32.70 -20.76 -9.38
CA LEU A 592 -32.96 -20.83 -7.95
C LEU A 592 -32.91 -19.45 -7.25
N LYS A 593 -31.99 -18.57 -7.69
CA LYS A 593 -31.84 -17.21 -7.17
C LYS A 593 -31.06 -16.32 -8.14
N SER A 594 -31.30 -15.02 -8.14
CA SER A 594 -30.37 -14.04 -8.72
C SER A 594 -30.35 -12.75 -7.90
N SER A 595 -29.18 -12.14 -7.71
CA SER A 595 -28.99 -10.83 -7.08
C SER A 595 -28.40 -9.85 -8.08
N ARG A 596 -28.81 -8.57 -8.02
CA ARG A 596 -28.25 -7.45 -8.79
C ARG A 596 -27.90 -6.31 -7.85
N PHE A 597 -26.66 -5.84 -7.87
CA PHE A 597 -26.23 -4.74 -7.02
C PHE A 597 -25.08 -3.93 -7.62
N GLY A 598 -25.06 -2.65 -7.26
CA GLY A 598 -24.16 -1.65 -7.78
C GLY A 598 -24.27 -0.31 -7.04
N SER A 599 -23.57 0.67 -7.58
CA SER A 599 -23.59 2.08 -7.19
C SER A 599 -24.66 2.84 -7.98
N SER A 600 -24.52 4.16 -8.10
CA SER A 600 -25.28 4.99 -9.06
C SER A 600 -24.60 5.14 -10.43
N SER A 601 -23.43 4.52 -10.62
CA SER A 601 -22.52 4.76 -11.75
C SER A 601 -22.32 3.51 -12.63
N ASN A 602 -21.17 3.33 -13.28
CA ASN A 602 -20.86 2.06 -13.93
C ASN A 602 -20.07 1.19 -12.96
N ASP A 603 -20.59 0.00 -12.70
CA ASP A 603 -19.87 -1.06 -12.01
C ASP A 603 -19.58 -2.21 -12.98
N THR A 604 -18.46 -2.91 -12.80
CA THR A 604 -18.06 -4.04 -13.63
C THR A 604 -17.52 -5.18 -12.77
N LEU A 605 -17.64 -6.43 -13.25
CA LEU A 605 -17.10 -7.62 -12.59
C LEU A 605 -15.80 -8.06 -13.27
N VAL A 606 -14.84 -8.55 -12.48
CA VAL A 606 -13.61 -9.19 -12.98
C VAL A 606 -13.47 -10.64 -12.51
N SER A 607 -13.65 -10.93 -11.22
CA SER A 607 -13.53 -12.29 -10.66
C SER A 607 -14.65 -12.61 -9.68
N MET A 608 -14.99 -13.90 -9.61
CA MET A 608 -15.93 -14.50 -8.66
C MET A 608 -15.29 -15.76 -8.10
N GLU A 609 -15.23 -15.87 -6.78
CA GLU A 609 -14.73 -17.06 -6.08
C GLU A 609 -15.75 -17.56 -5.04
N LEU A 610 -15.69 -18.85 -4.71
CA LEU A 610 -16.51 -19.46 -3.66
C LEU A 610 -15.62 -19.97 -2.51
N ASP A 611 -16.00 -19.71 -1.25
CA ASP A 611 -15.39 -20.39 -0.10
C ASP A 611 -15.92 -21.83 0.09
N GLU A 612 -15.35 -22.59 1.02
CA GLU A 612 -15.75 -23.99 1.26
C GLU A 612 -17.21 -24.11 1.76
N GLU A 613 -17.74 -23.07 2.41
CA GLU A 613 -19.16 -22.95 2.76
C GLU A 613 -20.07 -22.49 1.60
N GLY A 614 -19.48 -22.14 0.45
CA GLY A 614 -20.19 -21.75 -0.77
C GLY A 614 -20.75 -20.33 -0.76
N ASN A 615 -20.20 -19.42 0.05
CA ASN A 615 -20.45 -17.98 -0.04
C ASN A 615 -19.69 -17.39 -1.23
N VAL A 616 -20.24 -16.35 -1.83
CA VAL A 616 -19.72 -15.78 -3.08
C VAL A 616 -18.93 -14.51 -2.82
N TYR A 617 -17.64 -14.54 -3.13
CA TYR A 617 -16.80 -13.33 -3.23
C TYR A 617 -16.81 -12.82 -4.66
N LEU A 618 -16.92 -11.49 -4.83
CA LEU A 618 -16.96 -10.81 -6.12
C LEU A 618 -15.98 -9.63 -6.09
N LEU A 619 -15.03 -9.62 -7.04
CA LEU A 619 -14.08 -8.55 -7.28
C LEU A 619 -14.46 -7.80 -8.55
N GLY A 620 -14.53 -6.48 -8.48
CA GLY A 620 -14.87 -5.64 -9.62
C GLY A 620 -14.47 -4.18 -9.46
N THR A 621 -14.89 -3.33 -10.40
CA THR A 621 -14.58 -1.89 -10.41
C THR A 621 -15.84 -1.06 -10.18
N THR A 622 -15.72 0.09 -9.53
CA THR A 622 -16.78 1.10 -9.48
C THR A 622 -16.21 2.52 -9.69
N THR A 623 -17.01 3.40 -10.29
CA THR A 623 -16.75 4.85 -10.29
C THR A 623 -17.74 5.62 -9.40
N GLY A 624 -18.56 4.91 -8.62
CA GLY A 624 -19.62 5.48 -7.79
C GLY A 624 -19.22 5.53 -6.31
N ASN A 625 -19.35 6.70 -5.69
CA ASN A 625 -19.08 6.90 -4.26
C ASN A 625 -20.14 6.31 -3.32
N ASN A 626 -21.15 5.62 -3.87
CA ASN A 626 -22.30 5.06 -3.18
C ASN A 626 -22.44 3.54 -3.40
N TYR A 627 -21.35 2.85 -3.78
CA TYR A 627 -21.33 1.39 -3.82
C TYR A 627 -21.60 0.79 -2.43
N PRO A 628 -22.35 -0.34 -2.30
CA PRO A 628 -22.64 -0.95 -1.00
C PRO A 628 -21.38 -1.38 -0.24
N THR A 629 -21.14 -0.79 0.93
CA THR A 629 -20.00 -1.09 1.81
C THR A 629 -20.40 -1.18 3.29
N MET A 630 -19.52 -1.77 4.10
CA MET A 630 -19.69 -1.84 5.56
C MET A 630 -18.92 -0.72 6.27
N PRO A 631 -19.44 -0.13 7.38
CA PRO A 631 -18.73 0.92 8.13
C PRO A 631 -17.37 0.49 8.70
N TRP A 632 -17.17 -0.82 8.91
CA TRP A 632 -15.96 -1.46 9.44
C TRP A 632 -15.07 -2.10 8.36
N ALA A 633 -15.39 -1.88 7.08
CA ALA A 633 -14.62 -2.39 5.94
C ALA A 633 -13.18 -1.85 5.93
N TYR A 634 -12.28 -2.60 5.28
CA TYR A 634 -10.88 -2.21 5.03
C TYR A 634 -10.79 -0.77 4.49
N GLN A 635 -11.60 -0.46 3.48
CA GLN A 635 -11.82 0.89 2.96
C GLN A 635 -13.34 1.13 2.81
N PRO A 636 -13.99 1.86 3.74
CA PRO A 636 -15.45 2.00 3.76
C PRO A 636 -16.01 3.04 2.75
N ALA A 637 -15.14 3.82 2.11
CA ALA A 637 -15.51 4.86 1.13
C ALA A 637 -14.49 4.93 -0.02
N ILE A 638 -14.92 5.39 -1.20
CA ILE A 638 -14.07 5.56 -2.39
C ILE A 638 -12.91 6.53 -2.13
N SER A 639 -11.75 6.26 -2.72
CA SER A 639 -10.56 7.11 -2.60
C SER A 639 -10.54 8.15 -3.74
N GLY A 640 -10.81 9.41 -3.41
CA GLY A 640 -10.86 10.49 -4.40
C GLY A 640 -12.05 10.40 -5.36
N THR A 641 -11.80 10.47 -6.67
CA THR A 641 -12.84 10.55 -7.72
C THR A 641 -12.54 9.68 -8.94
N ALA A 642 -11.74 8.63 -8.76
CA ALA A 642 -11.30 7.75 -9.84
C ALA A 642 -12.07 6.42 -9.86
N THR A 643 -11.62 5.47 -10.67
CA THR A 643 -12.11 4.09 -10.62
C THR A 643 -11.38 3.35 -9.51
N ASP A 644 -12.10 3.03 -8.43
CA ASP A 644 -11.65 2.13 -7.36
C ASP A 644 -12.13 0.70 -7.65
N TYR A 645 -11.55 -0.28 -6.95
CA TYR A 645 -12.11 -1.62 -6.88
C TYR A 645 -13.18 -1.70 -5.78
N PHE A 646 -14.06 -2.69 -5.89
CA PHE A 646 -14.82 -3.23 -4.77
C PHE A 646 -14.51 -4.72 -4.59
N ILE A 647 -14.60 -5.20 -3.35
CA ILE A 647 -14.70 -6.61 -3.02
C ILE A 647 -15.96 -6.80 -2.18
N SER A 648 -16.83 -7.73 -2.57
CA SER A 648 -18.11 -7.99 -1.92
C SER A 648 -18.29 -9.49 -1.64
N ARG A 649 -18.78 -9.84 -0.45
CA ARG A 649 -19.11 -11.22 -0.04
C ARG A 649 -20.61 -11.37 0.20
N LEU A 650 -21.29 -12.20 -0.58
CA LEU A 650 -22.68 -12.60 -0.36
C LEU A 650 -22.76 -14.02 0.22
N ASN A 651 -23.80 -14.30 1.01
CA ASN A 651 -24.07 -15.66 1.48
C ASN A 651 -24.44 -16.64 0.35
N THR A 652 -24.34 -17.94 0.60
CA THR A 652 -24.56 -19.01 -0.40
C THR A 652 -25.94 -19.06 -1.05
N ASP A 653 -26.97 -18.43 -0.45
CA ASP A 653 -28.31 -18.29 -1.04
C ASP A 653 -28.54 -16.91 -1.69
N LEU A 654 -27.52 -16.04 -1.72
CA LEU A 654 -27.56 -14.69 -2.26
C LEU A 654 -28.66 -13.79 -1.65
N SER A 655 -29.13 -14.04 -0.42
CA SER A 655 -30.10 -13.16 0.25
C SER A 655 -29.48 -11.93 0.93
N SER A 656 -28.18 -11.97 1.24
CA SER A 656 -27.52 -10.87 1.95
C SER A 656 -26.06 -10.67 1.57
N LEU A 657 -25.67 -9.40 1.49
CA LEU A 657 -24.27 -8.95 1.46
C LEU A 657 -23.75 -8.93 2.90
N ASN A 658 -22.74 -9.73 3.22
CA ASN A 658 -22.23 -9.90 4.59
C ASN A 658 -20.95 -9.10 4.85
N ALA A 659 -20.13 -8.90 3.83
CA ALA A 659 -18.98 -8.01 3.86
C ALA A 659 -18.87 -7.27 2.52
N SER A 660 -18.42 -6.02 2.53
CA SER A 660 -18.09 -5.30 1.30
C SER A 660 -17.20 -4.09 1.59
N THR A 661 -16.16 -3.92 0.78
CA THR A 661 -15.12 -2.89 0.90
C THR A 661 -14.81 -2.28 -0.48
N TYR A 662 -14.40 -1.01 -0.50
CA TYR A 662 -13.57 -0.52 -1.61
C TYR A 662 -12.15 -1.09 -1.48
N LEU A 663 -11.36 -0.99 -2.54
CA LEU A 663 -9.90 -1.08 -2.50
C LEU A 663 -9.35 -0.21 -3.64
N GLY A 664 -8.72 0.91 -3.33
CA GLY A 664 -8.27 1.86 -4.35
C GLY A 664 -7.60 3.11 -3.80
N SER A 665 -7.38 4.07 -4.70
CA SER A 665 -6.55 5.24 -4.45
C SER A 665 -7.07 6.47 -5.22
N PRO A 666 -6.58 7.71 -4.94
CA PRO A 666 -7.09 8.91 -5.60
C PRO A 666 -6.86 9.00 -7.13
N ILE A 667 -6.27 7.97 -7.74
CA ILE A 667 -5.91 7.86 -9.16
C ILE A 667 -6.46 6.51 -9.67
N ALA A 668 -6.90 6.45 -10.93
CA ALA A 668 -7.59 5.26 -11.45
C ALA A 668 -6.68 4.02 -11.48
N ASP A 669 -7.12 2.99 -10.76
CA ASP A 669 -6.46 1.70 -10.63
C ASP A 669 -7.05 0.69 -11.64
N SER A 670 -6.43 -0.47 -11.85
CA SER A 670 -6.88 -1.45 -12.88
C SER A 670 -6.52 -2.90 -12.53
N LEU A 671 -7.49 -3.80 -12.72
CA LEU A 671 -7.49 -5.14 -12.12
C LEU A 671 -6.72 -6.22 -12.90
N GLY A 672 -6.34 -7.26 -12.16
CA GLY A 672 -5.97 -8.58 -12.65
C GLY A 672 -6.97 -9.66 -12.22
N GLY A 673 -6.99 -10.02 -10.93
CA GLY A 673 -7.87 -11.09 -10.43
C GLY A 673 -7.95 -11.20 -8.90
N MET A 674 -8.66 -12.23 -8.44
CA MET A 674 -8.84 -12.60 -7.04
C MET A 674 -8.53 -14.09 -6.84
N ALA A 675 -8.10 -14.47 -5.64
CA ALA A 675 -8.02 -15.86 -5.19
C ALA A 675 -8.36 -15.96 -3.69
N LEU A 676 -8.79 -17.13 -3.23
CA LEU A 676 -9.10 -17.40 -1.81
C LEU A 676 -8.11 -18.40 -1.19
N GLY A 677 -7.76 -18.18 0.07
CA GLY A 677 -7.06 -19.15 0.92
C GLY A 677 -8.03 -20.09 1.63
N PRO A 678 -7.54 -21.22 2.18
CA PRO A 678 -8.35 -22.22 2.90
C PRO A 678 -8.83 -21.73 4.29
N ASP A 679 -8.33 -20.59 4.74
CA ASP A 679 -8.78 -19.83 5.90
C ASP A 679 -9.83 -18.75 5.51
N GLY A 680 -10.19 -18.66 4.23
CA GLY A 680 -11.00 -17.59 3.66
C GLY A 680 -10.25 -16.28 3.40
N SER A 681 -8.92 -16.22 3.59
CA SER A 681 -8.12 -15.03 3.26
C SER A 681 -8.31 -14.65 1.79
N VAL A 682 -8.58 -13.37 1.51
CA VAL A 682 -8.86 -12.90 0.15
C VAL A 682 -7.60 -12.25 -0.42
N TYR A 683 -7.12 -12.74 -1.56
CA TYR A 683 -5.96 -12.21 -2.26
C TYR A 683 -6.43 -11.50 -3.53
N VAL A 684 -6.15 -10.21 -3.65
CA VAL A 684 -6.51 -9.38 -4.82
C VAL A 684 -5.23 -8.95 -5.53
N ALA A 685 -5.20 -9.01 -6.86
CA ALA A 685 -4.08 -8.54 -7.65
C ALA A 685 -4.50 -7.68 -8.86
N GLY A 686 -3.61 -6.78 -9.26
CA GLY A 686 -3.82 -5.86 -10.38
C GLY A 686 -2.64 -4.90 -10.55
N TYR A 687 -2.92 -3.65 -10.92
CA TYR A 687 -1.92 -2.59 -10.99
C TYR A 687 -2.49 -1.20 -10.69
N THR A 688 -1.63 -0.33 -10.18
CA THR A 688 -1.94 1.06 -9.77
C THR A 688 -1.01 2.05 -10.47
N LYS A 689 -1.40 3.34 -10.52
CA LYS A 689 -0.52 4.46 -10.88
C LYS A 689 -0.25 5.41 -9.71
N SER A 690 -0.59 4.98 -8.50
CA SER A 690 -0.76 5.85 -7.35
C SER A 690 0.29 5.58 -6.29
N PRO A 691 1.09 6.59 -5.87
CA PRO A 691 2.02 6.42 -4.77
C PRO A 691 1.32 6.12 -3.44
N SER A 692 0.02 6.43 -3.33
CA SER A 692 -0.80 6.29 -2.12
C SER A 692 -1.83 5.16 -2.17
N PHE A 693 -1.57 4.09 -2.93
CA PHE A 693 -2.39 2.87 -2.87
C PHE A 693 -2.21 2.16 -1.50
N PRO A 694 -3.27 1.59 -0.89
CA PRO A 694 -3.16 0.88 0.39
C PRO A 694 -2.18 -0.30 0.36
N HIS A 695 -1.24 -0.32 1.31
CA HIS A 695 -0.20 -1.35 1.43
C HIS A 695 -0.23 -2.05 2.79
N ILE A 696 0.49 -3.16 2.91
CA ILE A 696 0.62 -3.94 4.16
C ILE A 696 2.00 -3.66 4.78
N ASN A 697 2.02 -3.31 6.06
CA ASN A 697 3.27 -3.10 6.80
C ASN A 697 4.11 -4.38 6.83
N GLY A 698 5.37 -4.30 6.40
CA GLY A 698 6.26 -5.47 6.27
C GLY A 698 6.02 -6.32 5.01
N GLY A 699 5.13 -5.88 4.11
CA GLY A 699 4.99 -6.46 2.79
C GLY A 699 6.24 -6.27 1.93
N TYR A 700 6.30 -6.98 0.80
CA TYR A 700 7.41 -6.86 -0.14
C TYR A 700 7.50 -5.49 -0.84
N GLN A 701 6.58 -4.54 -0.56
CA GLN A 701 6.66 -3.08 -0.83
C GLN A 701 6.01 -2.28 0.33
N PRO A 702 6.53 -1.10 0.73
CA PRO A 702 5.74 -0.05 1.36
C PRO A 702 5.16 1.00 0.37
N GLU A 703 5.89 1.44 -0.67
CA GLU A 703 5.53 2.63 -1.47
C GLU A 703 5.69 2.44 -2.99
N ASN A 704 4.68 2.79 -3.80
CA ASN A 704 4.75 2.68 -5.27
C ASN A 704 5.57 3.81 -5.94
N SER A 705 5.85 3.69 -7.24
CA SER A 705 6.71 4.64 -7.96
C SER A 705 6.05 6.01 -8.21
N GLU A 706 6.84 7.09 -8.03
CA GLU A 706 6.41 8.45 -8.37
C GLU A 706 6.39 8.66 -9.89
N GLY A 707 5.22 8.59 -10.54
CA GLY A 707 5.12 8.94 -11.95
C GLY A 707 3.80 8.65 -12.64
N SER A 708 3.84 8.63 -13.97
CA SER A 708 2.70 8.41 -14.86
C SER A 708 2.54 6.95 -15.33
N LYS A 709 3.22 6.02 -14.64
CA LYS A 709 3.43 4.62 -15.03
C LYS A 709 2.73 3.66 -14.05
N THR A 710 2.72 2.36 -14.35
CA THR A 710 1.96 1.36 -13.57
C THR A 710 2.85 0.44 -12.75
N ASP A 711 2.49 0.22 -11.48
CA ASP A 711 3.10 -0.77 -10.58
C ASP A 711 2.14 -1.93 -10.31
N GLY A 712 2.63 -3.17 -10.33
CA GLY A 712 1.84 -4.38 -10.07
C GLY A 712 1.62 -4.63 -8.57
N ILE A 713 0.38 -4.79 -8.14
CA ILE A 713 -0.01 -4.90 -6.73
C ILE A 713 -0.59 -6.27 -6.37
N ILE A 714 -0.32 -6.72 -5.15
CA ILE A 714 -1.00 -7.86 -4.49
C ILE A 714 -1.40 -7.40 -3.09
N VAL A 715 -2.66 -7.58 -2.72
CA VAL A 715 -3.20 -7.27 -1.39
C VAL A 715 -3.81 -8.53 -0.80
N LYS A 716 -3.50 -8.80 0.48
CA LYS A 716 -4.20 -9.79 1.31
C LYS A 716 -5.21 -9.05 2.19
N LEU A 717 -6.44 -9.54 2.25
CA LEU A 717 -7.52 -9.06 3.10
C LEU A 717 -8.08 -10.22 3.95
N SER A 718 -8.69 -9.88 5.08
CA SER A 718 -9.38 -10.85 5.95
C SER A 718 -10.66 -11.42 5.30
N PRO A 719 -11.17 -12.58 5.75
CA PRO A 719 -12.39 -13.20 5.20
C PRO A 719 -13.67 -12.37 5.39
N ASP A 720 -13.65 -11.40 6.30
CA ASP A 720 -14.73 -10.43 6.57
C ASP A 720 -14.48 -9.04 5.95
N LEU A 721 -13.39 -8.88 5.18
CA LEU A 721 -13.00 -7.66 4.47
C LEU A 721 -12.87 -6.42 5.38
N SER A 722 -12.47 -6.62 6.63
CA SER A 722 -12.36 -5.57 7.66
C SER A 722 -10.94 -5.02 7.79
N ARG A 723 -10.73 -4.08 8.73
CA ARG A 723 -9.40 -3.58 9.11
C ARG A 723 -8.77 -4.45 10.19
N GLU A 724 -7.48 -4.73 10.07
CA GLU A 724 -6.71 -5.46 11.09
C GLU A 724 -6.46 -4.63 12.37
N THR A 725 -6.44 -3.30 12.27
CA THR A 725 -6.25 -2.39 13.40
C THR A 725 -7.50 -1.53 13.68
N PRO A 726 -7.68 -1.06 14.92
CA PRO A 726 -8.60 0.03 15.23
C PRO A 726 -8.32 1.27 14.38
N TYR A 727 -9.36 2.02 14.05
CA TYR A 727 -9.31 3.22 13.21
C TYR A 727 -10.12 4.36 13.82
N TRP A 728 -9.89 5.58 13.36
CA TRP A 728 -10.52 6.78 13.92
C TRP A 728 -11.59 7.34 12.96
N PRO A 729 -12.89 7.28 13.28
CA PRO A 729 -13.95 7.74 12.38
C PRO A 729 -14.00 9.26 12.24
N GLY A 730 -14.08 9.75 10.99
CA GLY A 730 -14.22 11.18 10.68
C GLY A 730 -12.91 11.95 10.85
N THR A 731 -12.97 13.11 11.50
CA THR A 731 -11.77 13.88 11.87
C THR A 731 -11.43 13.60 13.33
N PRO A 732 -10.38 12.81 13.63
CA PRO A 732 -9.97 12.57 15.01
C PRO A 732 -9.49 13.85 15.68
N ALA A 733 -9.82 14.01 16.97
CA ALA A 733 -9.41 15.17 17.75
C ALA A 733 -8.84 14.75 19.11
N LEU A 734 -7.79 15.44 19.54
CA LEU A 734 -7.21 15.41 20.88
C LEU A 734 -7.20 16.83 21.43
N THR A 735 -7.66 17.01 22.65
CA THR A 735 -7.80 18.32 23.31
C THR A 735 -7.20 18.29 24.71
N ALA A 736 -6.61 19.40 25.14
CA ALA A 736 -6.11 19.60 26.50
C ALA A 736 -6.99 20.59 27.26
N THR A 737 -7.25 20.29 28.53
CA THR A 737 -7.97 21.14 29.49
C THR A 737 -7.24 21.10 30.83
N ASN A 738 -7.61 21.98 31.78
CA ASN A 738 -6.98 22.06 33.11
C ASN A 738 -5.44 22.26 33.08
N VAL A 739 -4.92 22.85 32.00
CA VAL A 739 -3.47 23.02 31.79
C VAL A 739 -2.89 23.96 32.85
N ASN A 740 -1.92 23.44 33.60
CA ASN A 740 -1.17 24.15 34.63
C ASN A 740 0.33 23.82 34.47
N ASP A 741 1.17 24.43 35.29
CA ASP A 741 2.63 24.31 35.26
C ASP A 741 3.12 22.86 35.45
N ALA A 742 2.35 22.03 36.17
CA ALA A 742 2.70 20.65 36.50
C ALA A 742 1.84 19.55 35.81
N GLY A 743 0.82 19.89 34.99
CA GLY A 743 -0.09 18.89 34.43
C GLY A 743 -1.24 19.40 33.56
N LEU A 744 -2.06 18.46 33.05
CA LEU A 744 -3.23 18.72 32.21
C LEU A 744 -4.19 17.51 32.13
N THR A 745 -5.38 17.73 31.59
CA THR A 745 -6.37 16.69 31.25
C THR A 745 -6.52 16.58 29.73
N LEU A 746 -6.12 15.45 29.15
CA LEU A 746 -6.36 15.11 27.75
C LEU A 746 -7.77 14.53 27.56
N THR A 747 -8.42 14.83 26.44
CA THR A 747 -9.69 14.22 26.00
C THR A 747 -9.70 14.02 24.48
N TRP A 748 -10.16 12.85 24.01
CA TRP A 748 -10.14 12.46 22.59
C TRP A 748 -11.48 11.93 22.08
N THR A 749 -11.66 11.96 20.76
CA THR A 749 -12.77 11.30 20.05
C THR A 749 -12.65 9.78 20.12
N PRO A 750 -13.73 8.99 20.27
CA PRO A 750 -13.65 7.53 20.23
C PRO A 750 -13.14 6.98 18.89
N ALA A 751 -12.25 5.99 18.96
CA ALA A 751 -11.92 5.11 17.83
C ALA A 751 -12.95 3.99 17.67
N ALA A 752 -12.90 3.27 16.54
CA ALA A 752 -13.76 2.15 16.21
C ALA A 752 -12.94 0.93 15.75
N TYR A 753 -13.52 -0.26 15.93
CA TYR A 753 -12.98 -1.54 15.47
C TYR A 753 -14.13 -2.56 15.42
N TYR A 754 -14.06 -3.58 14.56
CA TYR A 754 -15.21 -4.47 14.34
C TYR A 754 -15.53 -5.37 15.55
N THR A 755 -14.54 -5.74 16.38
CA THR A 755 -14.76 -6.39 17.68
C THR A 755 -14.89 -5.41 18.86
N GLY A 756 -14.87 -4.10 18.58
CA GLY A 756 -14.72 -3.05 19.60
C GLY A 756 -13.26 -2.79 20.00
N VAL A 757 -12.99 -1.57 20.51
CA VAL A 757 -11.68 -1.15 21.01
C VAL A 757 -11.53 -1.60 22.46
N ASP A 758 -10.42 -2.28 22.78
CA ASP A 758 -10.12 -2.80 24.12
C ASP A 758 -9.47 -1.75 25.02
N SER A 759 -8.53 -0.97 24.46
CA SER A 759 -7.68 -0.06 25.21
C SER A 759 -7.17 1.13 24.36
N TYR A 760 -6.69 2.19 25.03
CA TYR A 760 -5.97 3.32 24.43
C TYR A 760 -4.61 3.49 25.10
N ARG A 761 -3.55 3.67 24.29
CA ARG A 761 -2.20 4.08 24.72
C ARG A 761 -2.05 5.59 24.54
N ILE A 762 -1.48 6.27 25.53
CA ILE A 762 -1.24 7.72 25.52
C ILE A 762 0.26 7.96 25.65
N TYR A 763 0.81 8.68 24.69
CA TYR A 763 2.22 9.02 24.60
C TYR A 763 2.45 10.51 24.87
N GLN A 764 3.64 10.82 25.38
CA GLN A 764 4.18 12.15 25.60
C GLN A 764 5.61 12.16 25.05
N ASP A 765 5.92 13.06 24.13
CA ASP A 765 7.22 13.14 23.44
C ASP A 765 7.67 11.76 22.90
N ASN A 766 6.73 11.07 22.22
CA ASN A 766 6.83 9.68 21.72
C ASN A 766 7.09 8.59 22.79
N THR A 767 7.13 8.92 24.08
CA THR A 767 7.26 7.97 25.19
C THR A 767 5.89 7.56 25.70
N LEU A 768 5.62 6.25 25.84
CA LEU A 768 4.35 5.75 26.41
C LEU A 768 4.24 6.13 27.89
N VAL A 769 3.25 6.96 28.25
CA VAL A 769 3.03 7.42 29.64
C VAL A 769 1.80 6.79 30.29
N LYS A 770 0.84 6.27 29.52
CA LYS A 770 -0.40 5.70 30.07
C LYS A 770 -1.07 4.71 29.13
N THR A 771 -1.78 3.74 29.71
CA THR A 771 -2.78 2.92 28.99
C THR A 771 -4.10 2.95 29.78
N VAL A 772 -5.23 3.03 29.09
CA VAL A 772 -6.59 3.02 29.66
C VAL A 772 -7.50 2.07 28.87
N SER A 773 -8.68 1.72 29.39
CA SER A 773 -9.67 0.92 28.64
C SER A 773 -10.23 1.71 27.44
N GLY A 774 -10.64 1.00 26.39
CA GLY A 774 -11.28 1.53 25.17
C GLY A 774 -12.64 2.19 25.42
N THR A 775 -13.17 2.05 26.64
CA THR A 775 -14.34 2.78 27.14
C THR A 775 -14.01 4.15 27.76
N VAL A 776 -12.72 4.50 27.88
CA VAL A 776 -12.22 5.73 28.50
C VAL A 776 -11.65 6.66 27.43
N TYR A 777 -12.19 7.87 27.34
CA TYR A 777 -11.85 8.87 26.30
C TYR A 777 -11.15 10.11 26.86
N SER A 778 -10.65 10.05 28.10
CA SER A 778 -9.95 11.15 28.78
C SER A 778 -8.96 10.62 29.81
N CYS A 779 -7.84 11.33 30.01
CA CYS A 779 -6.92 11.03 31.11
C CYS A 779 -6.15 12.27 31.59
N ASN A 780 -5.82 12.29 32.88
CA ASN A 780 -4.92 13.30 33.45
C ASN A 780 -3.45 12.87 33.25
N ILE A 781 -2.63 13.85 32.84
CA ILE A 781 -1.17 13.81 32.83
C ILE A 781 -0.67 14.78 33.92
N ALA A 782 0.39 14.41 34.63
CA ALA A 782 0.97 15.16 35.73
C ALA A 782 2.50 15.01 35.68
N GLU A 783 3.22 15.68 36.59
CA GLU A 783 4.69 15.71 36.64
C GLU A 783 5.31 16.32 35.38
N LEU A 784 4.58 17.25 34.75
CA LEU A 784 5.12 18.13 33.71
C LEU A 784 6.00 19.21 34.34
N VAL A 785 6.84 19.82 33.49
CA VAL A 785 7.71 20.94 33.83
C VAL A 785 7.09 22.22 33.26
N ALA A 786 7.15 23.31 34.02
CA ALA A 786 6.69 24.63 33.60
C ALA A 786 7.40 25.15 32.33
N GLU A 787 6.72 26.00 31.57
CA GLU A 787 7.18 26.61 30.31
C GLU A 787 7.64 25.63 29.20
N LYS A 788 7.49 24.31 29.39
CA LYS A 788 7.90 23.30 28.41
C LYS A 788 6.76 22.96 27.46
N SER A 789 7.07 22.87 26.17
CA SER A 789 6.19 22.30 25.15
C SER A 789 6.36 20.78 25.07
N TYR A 790 5.23 20.07 24.97
CA TYR A 790 5.13 18.62 24.89
C TYR A 790 4.25 18.21 23.71
N THR A 791 4.57 17.09 23.06
CA THR A 791 3.72 16.49 22.03
C THR A 791 3.02 15.26 22.58
N PHE A 792 1.69 15.27 22.60
CA PHE A 792 0.86 14.14 22.99
C PHE A 792 0.30 13.40 21.78
N LYS A 793 0.15 12.08 21.89
CA LYS A 793 -0.51 11.21 20.91
C LYS A 793 -1.39 10.18 21.63
N VAL A 794 -2.53 9.81 21.04
CA VAL A 794 -3.34 8.66 21.49
C VAL A 794 -3.38 7.60 20.39
N GLU A 795 -3.24 6.33 20.76
CA GLU A 795 -3.39 5.16 19.89
C GLU A 795 -4.44 4.21 20.47
N ALA A 796 -5.24 3.56 19.61
CA ALA A 796 -6.31 2.64 19.98
C ALA A 796 -5.89 1.17 19.73
N GLY A 797 -6.22 0.27 20.65
CA GLY A 797 -5.82 -1.13 20.65
C GLY A 797 -7.00 -2.11 20.63
N SER A 798 -6.82 -3.23 19.91
CA SER A 798 -7.74 -4.37 19.94
C SER A 798 -7.45 -5.29 21.13
N ALA A 799 -8.37 -6.21 21.44
CA ALA A 799 -8.15 -7.29 22.41
C ALA A 799 -7.08 -8.33 21.97
N THR A 800 -6.51 -8.17 20.77
CA THR A 800 -5.42 -8.98 20.20
C THR A 800 -4.08 -8.23 20.13
N ASP A 801 -3.96 -7.11 20.86
CA ASP A 801 -2.77 -6.22 20.89
C ASP A 801 -2.38 -5.63 19.52
N LEU A 802 -3.36 -5.41 18.63
CA LEU A 802 -3.18 -4.69 17.36
C LEU A 802 -3.53 -3.21 17.54
N TRP A 803 -2.64 -2.30 17.15
CA TRP A 803 -2.72 -0.87 17.49
C TRP A 803 -2.79 0.06 16.27
N SER A 804 -3.61 1.10 16.38
CA SER A 804 -3.69 2.20 15.41
C SER A 804 -2.45 3.09 15.49
N THR A 805 -1.76 3.36 14.38
CA THR A 805 -0.62 4.29 14.35
C THR A 805 -0.99 5.72 13.93
N ASP A 806 -2.23 5.95 13.50
CA ASP A 806 -2.78 7.17 12.88
C ASP A 806 -3.57 8.08 13.85
N GLY A 807 -3.62 7.72 15.13
CA GLY A 807 -4.44 8.43 16.14
C GLY A 807 -3.97 9.86 16.49
N PRO A 808 -4.87 10.68 17.06
CA PRO A 808 -4.73 12.13 17.09
C PRO A 808 -3.57 12.60 17.97
N THR A 809 -2.94 13.68 17.50
CA THR A 809 -1.81 14.36 18.16
C THR A 809 -2.16 15.77 18.61
N LEU A 810 -1.50 16.25 19.67
CA LEU A 810 -1.64 17.62 20.18
C LEU A 810 -0.31 18.11 20.75
N ALA A 811 0.19 19.25 20.26
CA ALA A 811 1.26 19.99 20.92
C ALA A 811 0.66 20.93 21.98
N GLN A 812 1.18 20.89 23.22
CA GLN A 812 0.74 21.74 24.32
C GLN A 812 1.93 22.21 25.15
N THR A 813 1.98 23.52 25.40
CA THR A 813 2.95 24.14 26.31
C THR A 813 2.31 24.35 27.68
N THR A 814 3.03 24.03 28.75
CA THR A 814 2.66 24.40 30.13
C THR A 814 2.91 25.89 30.37
N PRO A 815 2.10 26.57 31.21
CA PRO A 815 2.41 27.93 31.67
C PRO A 815 3.67 27.94 32.56
N ALA A 816 4.13 29.14 32.90
CA ALA A 816 5.15 29.34 33.93
C ALA A 816 4.60 28.99 35.33
N SER A 817 5.49 28.56 36.22
CA SER A 817 5.18 28.32 37.64
C SER A 817 5.18 29.64 38.40
N GLU A 818 4.03 30.08 38.89
CA GLU A 818 3.92 31.34 39.64
C GLU A 818 4.36 31.18 41.11
N SER A 819 5.18 32.11 41.59
CA SER A 819 5.75 32.08 42.94
C SER A 819 6.18 33.45 43.50
N GLU A 820 5.98 34.54 42.76
CA GLU A 820 6.29 35.89 43.24
C GLU A 820 5.12 36.42 44.12
N PRO A 821 5.33 36.72 45.41
CA PRO A 821 4.27 37.29 46.24
C PRO A 821 4.06 38.78 45.93
N PRO A 822 2.84 39.32 46.08
CA PRO A 822 2.55 40.72 45.85
C PRO A 822 3.49 41.69 46.56
N THR A 823 3.91 42.72 45.84
CA THR A 823 4.86 43.72 46.30
C THR A 823 4.16 44.98 46.79
N TRP A 824 4.66 45.55 47.88
CA TRP A 824 4.19 46.85 48.37
C TRP A 824 5.08 47.96 47.81
N PRO A 825 4.50 49.05 47.24
CA PRO A 825 5.25 50.25 46.90
C PRO A 825 6.10 50.75 48.08
N GLY A 826 7.32 51.23 47.83
CA GLY A 826 8.27 51.65 48.88
C GLY A 826 7.85 52.87 49.73
N ALA A 827 6.69 53.45 49.45
CA ALA A 827 6.06 54.52 50.22
C ALA A 827 4.72 54.10 50.88
N SER A 828 4.37 52.81 50.81
CA SER A 828 3.15 52.27 51.42
C SER A 828 3.17 52.46 52.93
N SER A 829 2.15 53.11 53.46
CA SER A 829 1.93 53.29 54.89
C SER A 829 0.54 52.80 55.27
N LEU A 830 0.44 52.26 56.49
CA LEU A 830 -0.84 51.90 57.09
C LEU A 830 -1.31 53.09 57.91
N THR A 831 -2.53 53.55 57.65
CA THR A 831 -3.12 54.74 58.27
C THR A 831 -4.37 54.38 59.06
N THR A 832 -4.70 55.22 60.05
CA THR A 832 -5.79 55.00 61.01
C THR A 832 -6.77 56.17 60.97
N GLU A 833 -8.05 55.89 60.72
CA GLU A 833 -9.15 56.83 60.84
C GLU A 833 -10.22 56.31 61.82
N ASN A 834 -11.17 57.17 62.24
CA ASN A 834 -12.25 56.81 63.18
C ASN A 834 -11.78 56.18 64.51
N ILE A 835 -10.67 56.64 65.09
CA ILE A 835 -10.15 56.11 66.35
C ILE A 835 -11.12 56.46 67.49
N THR A 836 -11.51 55.44 68.26
CA THR A 836 -12.36 55.53 69.45
C THR A 836 -11.66 54.84 70.63
N GLU A 837 -12.34 54.80 71.78
CA GLU A 837 -11.91 54.04 72.96
C GLU A 837 -11.79 52.53 72.69
N THR A 838 -12.61 51.97 71.78
CA THR A 838 -12.76 50.51 71.62
C THR A 838 -12.61 50.01 70.18
N GLY A 839 -12.20 50.86 69.23
CA GLY A 839 -12.07 50.49 67.82
C GLY A 839 -11.49 51.60 66.93
N LEU A 840 -11.15 51.24 65.70
CA LEU A 840 -10.62 52.14 64.66
C LEU A 840 -10.80 51.55 63.25
N THR A 841 -10.62 52.37 62.22
CA THR A 841 -10.53 51.94 60.81
C THR A 841 -9.06 51.98 60.35
N LEU A 842 -8.54 50.86 59.87
CA LEU A 842 -7.27 50.77 59.14
C LEU A 842 -7.48 51.06 57.65
N LYS A 843 -6.46 51.64 56.99
CA LYS A 843 -6.49 52.04 55.58
C LYS A 843 -5.10 52.03 54.95
N TRP A 844 -4.98 51.44 53.76
CA TRP A 844 -3.73 51.29 53.02
C TRP A 844 -3.91 51.67 51.53
N ILE A 845 -2.81 51.70 50.77
CA ILE A 845 -2.83 51.81 49.30
C ILE A 845 -2.71 50.41 48.68
N ALA A 846 -3.11 50.22 47.42
CA ALA A 846 -3.03 48.90 46.79
C ALA A 846 -1.57 48.40 46.69
N ALA A 847 -1.38 47.10 46.90
CA ALA A 847 -0.17 46.39 46.50
C ALA A 847 -0.16 46.18 44.98
N THR A 848 1.01 45.84 44.42
CA THR A 848 1.22 45.57 43.00
C THR A 848 1.80 44.18 42.80
N ASP A 849 1.31 43.46 41.80
CA ASP A 849 1.59 42.05 41.56
C ASP A 849 1.89 41.78 40.08
N ASN A 850 2.54 40.67 39.76
CA ASN A 850 2.82 40.28 38.39
C ASN A 850 1.59 39.68 37.68
N THR A 851 0.64 39.11 38.44
CA THR A 851 -0.63 38.55 37.94
C THR A 851 -1.84 39.35 38.45
N ALA A 852 -2.18 39.26 39.74
CA ALA A 852 -3.22 40.01 40.42
C ALA A 852 -3.19 39.86 41.95
N VAL A 853 -3.33 40.99 42.68
CA VAL A 853 -3.63 40.94 44.12
C VAL A 853 -5.06 40.43 44.34
N ASN A 854 -5.17 39.24 44.92
CA ASN A 854 -6.43 38.53 45.18
C ASN A 854 -7.01 38.90 46.55
N GLY A 855 -6.17 39.18 47.55
CA GLY A 855 -6.62 39.52 48.89
C GLY A 855 -5.58 40.18 49.80
N TYR A 856 -6.05 40.64 50.96
CA TYR A 856 -5.23 41.15 52.06
C TYR A 856 -5.56 40.42 53.37
N LYS A 857 -4.53 40.08 54.15
CA LYS A 857 -4.63 39.51 55.52
C LYS A 857 -4.20 40.60 56.52
N VAL A 858 -5.06 40.89 57.50
CA VAL A 858 -4.89 41.96 58.49
C VAL A 858 -4.57 41.37 59.87
N TYR A 859 -3.49 41.83 60.49
CA TYR A 859 -2.95 41.29 61.75
C TYR A 859 -2.87 42.35 62.85
N GLN A 860 -2.95 41.89 64.11
CA GLN A 860 -2.65 42.63 65.34
C GLN A 860 -1.48 41.93 66.03
N GLY A 861 -0.29 42.55 66.03
CA GLY A 861 0.96 41.84 66.27
C GLY A 861 1.10 40.67 65.29
N GLU A 862 1.21 39.45 65.82
CA GLU A 862 1.27 38.21 65.02
C GLU A 862 -0.11 37.56 64.78
N ALA A 863 -1.17 38.00 65.49
CA ALA A 863 -2.50 37.40 65.41
C ALA A 863 -3.28 37.91 64.20
N LEU A 864 -3.79 37.00 63.35
CA LEU A 864 -4.67 37.34 62.23
C LEU A 864 -6.05 37.78 62.76
N LEU A 865 -6.47 39.00 62.41
CA LEU A 865 -7.83 39.49 62.71
C LEU A 865 -8.84 39.09 61.64
N GLY A 866 -8.41 39.08 60.37
CA GLY A 866 -9.29 38.73 59.25
C GLY A 866 -8.64 38.90 57.88
N SER A 867 -9.44 38.71 56.84
CA SER A 867 -9.02 38.86 55.43
C SER A 867 -10.08 39.62 54.64
N VAL A 868 -9.66 40.32 53.58
CA VAL A 868 -10.52 41.03 52.63
C VAL A 868 -10.03 40.79 51.19
N GLY A 869 -10.91 40.94 50.19
CA GLY A 869 -10.53 40.78 48.78
C GLY A 869 -9.63 41.93 48.26
N GLY A 870 -8.88 41.68 47.18
CA GLY A 870 -7.81 42.56 46.69
C GLY A 870 -8.23 43.96 46.23
N SER A 871 -9.53 44.20 46.03
CA SER A 871 -10.12 45.52 45.78
C SER A 871 -10.44 46.32 47.06
N THR A 872 -10.33 45.71 48.24
CA THR A 872 -10.68 46.31 49.53
C THR A 872 -9.41 46.83 50.22
N LEU A 873 -9.36 48.14 50.47
CA LEU A 873 -8.18 48.84 51.01
C LEU A 873 -8.39 49.39 52.44
N THR A 874 -9.42 48.90 53.15
CA THR A 874 -9.76 49.30 54.51
C THR A 874 -10.19 48.11 55.36
N TYR A 875 -10.06 48.22 56.68
CA TYR A 875 -10.53 47.23 57.64
C TYR A 875 -10.99 47.88 58.95
N ASN A 876 -12.20 47.56 59.41
CA ASN A 876 -12.74 48.09 60.67
C ASN A 876 -12.43 47.13 61.82
N ILE A 877 -11.90 47.67 62.92
CA ILE A 877 -11.50 46.93 64.12
C ILE A 877 -12.33 47.44 65.30
N SER A 878 -12.84 46.53 66.12
CA SER A 878 -13.59 46.80 67.34
C SER A 878 -13.23 45.79 68.44
N GLY A 879 -13.64 46.06 69.68
CA GLY A 879 -13.29 45.23 70.84
C GLY A 879 -11.88 45.50 71.40
N LEU A 880 -11.26 46.61 71.01
CA LEU A 880 -10.02 47.10 71.62
C LEU A 880 -10.29 47.64 73.04
N SER A 881 -9.24 47.68 73.87
CA SER A 881 -9.30 48.28 75.20
C SER A 881 -8.96 49.77 75.14
N PRO A 882 -9.59 50.64 75.98
CA PRO A 882 -9.27 52.07 76.04
C PRO A 882 -7.82 52.35 76.47
N GLY A 883 -7.27 53.47 76.03
CA GLY A 883 -5.92 53.95 76.35
C GLY A 883 -4.77 52.99 76.01
N THR A 884 -5.02 51.95 75.21
CA THR A 884 -4.12 50.81 75.01
C THR A 884 -3.45 50.90 73.65
N GLN A 885 -2.14 50.62 73.61
CA GLN A 885 -1.35 50.65 72.38
C GLN A 885 -1.42 49.31 71.65
N TYR A 886 -1.66 49.38 70.34
CA TYR A 886 -1.75 48.24 69.43
C TYR A 886 -0.89 48.49 68.19
N THR A 887 -0.25 47.43 67.70
CA THR A 887 0.46 47.41 66.41
C THR A 887 -0.31 46.55 65.43
N PHE A 888 -0.62 47.10 64.26
CA PHE A 888 -1.30 46.40 63.17
C PHE A 888 -0.41 46.29 61.94
N LEU A 889 -0.63 45.23 61.15
CA LEU A 889 0.13 44.90 59.94
C LEU A 889 -0.83 44.40 58.86
N VAL A 890 -0.59 44.75 57.59
CA VAL A 890 -1.32 44.19 56.43
C VAL A 890 -0.36 43.44 55.52
N LYS A 891 -0.74 42.24 55.09
CA LYS A 891 -0.09 41.47 54.02
C LYS A 891 -1.01 41.36 52.81
N ALA A 892 -0.45 41.39 51.61
CA ALA A 892 -1.14 41.14 50.35
C ALA A 892 -0.86 39.70 49.88
N GLY A 893 -1.79 39.12 49.13
CA GLY A 893 -1.66 37.78 48.55
C GLY A 893 -2.36 37.65 47.21
N ASP A 894 -1.85 36.75 46.38
CA ASP A 894 -2.26 36.50 44.99
C ASP A 894 -3.28 35.35 44.86
N ALA A 895 -3.51 34.86 43.64
CA ALA A 895 -4.37 33.72 43.35
C ALA A 895 -3.74 32.34 43.70
N PHE A 896 -2.42 32.29 43.97
CA PHE A 896 -1.63 31.07 44.16
C PHE A 896 -1.22 30.85 45.65
N ASP A 897 -1.73 31.70 46.56
CA ASP A 897 -1.43 31.76 48.01
C ASP A 897 0.01 32.20 48.34
N ASN A 898 0.68 32.92 47.42
CA ASN A 898 1.92 33.64 47.70
C ASN A 898 1.61 34.92 48.50
N TRP A 899 2.20 35.09 49.69
CA TRP A 899 1.94 36.25 50.58
C TRP A 899 3.15 37.14 50.78
N SER A 900 2.91 38.45 50.78
CA SER A 900 3.94 39.48 50.93
C SER A 900 4.71 39.34 52.26
N THR A 901 6.01 39.10 52.18
CA THR A 901 6.90 38.88 53.34
C THR A 901 7.63 40.15 53.79
N VAL A 902 7.92 41.07 52.87
CA VAL A 902 8.70 42.30 53.08
C VAL A 902 7.87 43.56 52.83
N SER A 903 8.31 44.69 53.39
CA SER A 903 7.70 46.03 53.21
C SER A 903 6.20 46.14 53.52
N ASN A 904 5.66 45.17 54.26
CA ASN A 904 4.27 45.11 54.71
C ASN A 904 3.87 46.37 55.52
N PRO A 905 2.82 47.11 55.14
CA PRO A 905 2.39 48.30 55.84
C PRO A 905 2.00 48.01 57.29
N ALA A 906 2.60 48.77 58.21
CA ALA A 906 2.39 48.64 59.64
C ALA A 906 2.09 50.01 60.28
N VAL A 907 1.32 50.00 61.37
CA VAL A 907 1.04 51.19 62.20
C VAL A 907 1.03 50.79 63.66
N THR A 908 1.52 51.65 64.55
CA THR A 908 1.34 51.51 66.00
C THR A 908 0.58 52.72 66.51
N ILE A 909 -0.52 52.48 67.23
CA ILE A 909 -1.50 53.49 67.60
C ILE A 909 -2.07 53.18 68.99
N THR A 910 -2.45 54.20 69.74
CA THR A 910 -3.14 54.07 71.02
C THR A 910 -4.61 54.44 70.84
N THR A 911 -5.52 53.64 71.41
CA THR A 911 -6.96 53.95 71.44
C THR A 911 -7.29 55.19 72.29
N GLY A 912 -8.50 55.72 72.12
CA GLY A 912 -9.03 56.77 73.00
C GLY A 912 -9.05 56.33 74.47
N VAL A 913 -8.93 57.29 75.38
CA VAL A 913 -9.18 57.08 76.82
C VAL A 913 -10.63 57.42 77.14
N ASN A 914 -11.22 56.77 78.15
CA ASN A 914 -12.57 57.08 78.62
C ASN A 914 -12.73 58.58 78.93
N ASP A 915 -13.78 59.21 78.42
CA ASP A 915 -14.25 60.49 78.95
C ASP A 915 -15.17 60.30 80.16
N ASP A 916 -14.56 60.05 81.32
CA ASP A 916 -15.27 59.94 82.61
C ASP A 916 -15.71 61.32 83.18
N ILE A 917 -15.56 62.42 82.42
CA ILE A 917 -15.95 63.77 82.86
C ILE A 917 -17.45 64.00 82.61
N ALA A 918 -18.27 63.77 83.63
CA ALA A 918 -19.69 64.09 83.59
C ALA A 918 -19.91 65.60 83.26
N PRO A 919 -20.75 65.96 82.26
CA PRO A 919 -20.94 67.33 81.84
C PRO A 919 -21.62 68.16 82.94
N VAL A 920 -20.90 69.19 83.43
CA VAL A 920 -21.35 70.04 84.53
C VAL A 920 -22.06 71.29 84.00
N TRP A 921 -23.25 71.57 84.51
CA TRP A 921 -23.93 72.84 84.29
C TRP A 921 -23.16 73.99 84.97
N PRO A 922 -22.85 75.11 84.28
CA PRO A 922 -22.24 76.27 84.92
C PRO A 922 -23.11 76.82 86.07
N ASP A 923 -22.47 77.34 87.12
CA ASP A 923 -23.18 77.95 88.25
C ASP A 923 -24.14 79.06 87.77
N ASN A 924 -25.35 79.08 88.34
CA ASN A 924 -26.51 79.88 87.93
C ASN A 924 -27.28 79.40 86.67
N SER A 925 -26.98 78.21 86.14
CA SER A 925 -27.87 77.56 85.15
C SER A 925 -29.27 77.34 85.74
N SER A 926 -30.32 77.71 85.00
CA SER A 926 -31.71 77.58 85.43
C SER A 926 -32.59 76.97 84.33
N LEU A 927 -33.47 76.05 84.72
CA LEU A 927 -34.37 75.37 83.79
C LEU A 927 -35.66 76.19 83.64
N ARG A 928 -35.93 76.67 82.41
CA ARG A 928 -37.19 77.34 82.08
C ARG A 928 -38.12 76.36 81.38
N VAL A 929 -39.28 76.09 81.97
CA VAL A 929 -40.37 75.38 81.30
C VAL A 929 -41.18 76.39 80.51
N GLU A 930 -41.27 76.20 79.19
CA GLU A 930 -42.20 76.92 78.32
C GLU A 930 -43.42 76.02 78.04
N GLN A 931 -44.57 76.63 77.74
CA GLN A 931 -45.90 76.01 77.74
C GLN A 931 -46.62 76.24 76.40
#